data_AF-A0AA48M590-F1
#
_entry.id   AF-A0AA48M590-F1
#
_cell.length_a   1.000
_cell.length_b   1.000
_cell.length_c   1.000
_cell.angle_alpha   90.00
_cell.angle_beta   90.00
_cell.angle_gamma   90.00
#
_symmetry.space_group_name_H-M   'P 1'
#
loop_
_entity.id
_entity.type
_entity.pdbx_description
1 polymer ?
#
loop_
_entity_poly.entity_id
_entity_poly.type
_entity_poly.pdbx_seq_one_letter_code
_entity_poly.pdbx_strand_id
1 'polypeptide(L)'
;MNKRIAALVTSVALVWSAMMPTGQAAGQGTVHPYITDYKIGFTDGSSLVTKAVFDDAAKRGDYYVVTKGGKKGILDGRTGKEITPSVWDDADIPDGKNIAVVRKGGWFQYIDLPKRALSPSKFAGAHTYFLSRTYPTVIAMGGSTSMLLDPSGKVLLPPFQGKIEMVDVAVRGTDDEDESVRYLVATTAQKLTVYDPVTLKPLFSLPRASLVPNNGLKPAYIRIASGGKQGLIDLNGRYLLEPKYKALVPLENGYFRVEAEEGVGLWKDGMLAPPSFTDVGVLRDVPDAYYTVSGGGITYHSTAGGTSFALKQSEYLHGGYVLGQDPSTGLYGVKNVRGETVVPFVYPRVERVSGIRLLVRSDGKKGILRGEWGRPVQEPDAWFDAVTTIGDYNMVSVQDGTKVGLYSQKAGLLVPPAEHTLISYDSYAGTATVTGPDGKQRIYRSDGSSQDANEPTIYPLTDTLSASVNKEGDVVIIEKETRQPISKPYQSVYTDHELVVAVDGDAADLYTPDGNMLTTDVKIAARYKSIERPIMLIDIGEAIYTAGTKNDTGELALVKIANDSLQVESDFRYHSFTAWQVNERALFVFVQKDGRRDLWFAGGDGAARRLEGISGYRVDSNSGLVFVQGNGGWDVYAADGNRLTNGGYRSLEVIKTVGGQRFVAYQDQRTGLYGLLGTDLRVLTPPKYESVKPADKVFSQFGLSPDQAPPFVFTAGGHFGYLNSSGQEVFRTALFTKKPAVSYRPLTPQAFAAYRELLRNNPLELADFGKPYRWPEADNSERVFFANLALYFNLPVNSGKREVLQALIAKGIIKDDPRRAVLSDDDFFALMYYVVNGKTSQSLTQQQLRDWAEKRGLVRERWIKGVEQSIDSYYTEYLQSFFQELLRTQAAAVKPKPLSFATLSEAQQQMLRSLIVVNGREYDQLPLPLPQAEVKRHLEQLVRQYNKQAPLLLKAAQAAR
;
A
#
# COMPACT_ATOMS: atom_id res chain seq x y z
N MET A 1 70.64 -29.13 -54.67
CA MET A 1 69.45 -28.51 -55.31
C MET A 1 68.37 -28.39 -54.25
N ASN A 2 68.07 -27.13 -53.91
CA ASN A 2 66.95 -26.53 -53.19
C ASN A 2 65.83 -27.36 -52.49
N LYS A 3 65.52 -26.82 -51.29
CA LYS A 3 64.21 -26.61 -50.62
C LYS A 3 63.71 -27.64 -49.60
N ARG A 4 63.52 -27.13 -48.38
CA ARG A 4 62.42 -27.47 -47.47
C ARG A 4 61.80 -26.19 -46.92
N ILE A 5 60.46 -26.16 -46.92
CA ILE A 5 59.49 -25.57 -45.95
C ILE A 5 58.17 -25.25 -46.72
N ALA A 6 57.04 -25.72 -46.17
CA ALA A 6 55.68 -25.14 -46.16
C ALA A 6 54.49 -26.11 -46.47
N ALA A 7 53.53 -26.12 -45.53
CA ALA A 7 52.07 -25.98 -45.65
C ALA A 7 51.10 -27.03 -46.27
N LEU A 8 49.97 -27.19 -45.54
CA LEU A 8 48.55 -27.27 -45.95
C LEU A 8 47.88 -28.56 -46.54
N VAL A 9 46.91 -29.08 -45.77
CA VAL A 9 45.44 -29.16 -46.05
C VAL A 9 44.83 -30.30 -46.90
N THR A 10 43.69 -30.77 -46.37
CA THR A 10 42.45 -31.34 -46.97
C THR A 10 42.23 -32.86 -47.19
N SER A 11 41.12 -33.29 -46.56
CA SER A 11 40.01 -34.13 -47.07
C SER A 11 40.21 -35.63 -47.33
N VAL A 12 39.45 -36.46 -46.60
CA VAL A 12 38.43 -37.48 -47.01
C VAL A 12 37.91 -38.07 -45.67
N ALA A 13 36.63 -38.00 -45.28
CA ALA A 13 35.58 -38.91 -45.73
C ALA A 13 34.16 -38.40 -45.38
N LEU A 14 33.28 -38.52 -46.37
CA LEU A 14 31.82 -38.46 -46.29
C LEU A 14 31.26 -39.83 -45.82
N VAL A 15 30.01 -39.78 -45.34
CA VAL A 15 29.03 -40.88 -45.20
C VAL A 15 29.12 -41.74 -43.93
N TRP A 16 28.52 -41.26 -42.83
CA TRP A 16 27.50 -42.00 -42.07
C TRP A 16 26.91 -41.12 -40.95
N SER A 17 25.71 -40.58 -41.18
CA SER A 17 24.68 -40.26 -40.17
C SER A 17 23.59 -39.37 -40.78
N ALA A 18 22.92 -39.88 -41.81
CA ALA A 18 21.55 -39.47 -42.11
C ALA A 18 20.65 -40.57 -41.55
N MET A 19 19.56 -40.18 -40.87
CA MET A 19 18.64 -41.03 -40.10
C MET A 19 19.11 -41.38 -38.67
N MET A 20 19.20 -40.37 -37.81
CA MET A 20 18.75 -40.55 -36.43
C MET A 20 17.63 -39.54 -36.19
N PRO A 21 16.42 -39.98 -35.80
CA PRO A 21 15.47 -39.06 -35.20
C PRO A 21 16.19 -38.46 -34.00
N THR A 22 16.22 -37.14 -33.88
CA THR A 22 16.59 -36.46 -32.64
C THR A 22 15.52 -36.79 -31.60
N GLY A 23 15.59 -38.00 -31.05
CA GLY A 23 14.82 -38.45 -29.91
C GLY A 23 15.38 -37.79 -28.66
N GLN A 24 15.11 -36.49 -28.50
CA GLN A 24 14.93 -35.95 -27.17
C GLN A 24 13.55 -36.40 -26.71
N ALA A 25 13.55 -37.11 -25.59
CA ALA A 25 12.41 -37.76 -24.99
C ALA A 25 11.15 -36.88 -25.06
N ALA A 26 10.09 -37.45 -25.66
CA ALA A 26 8.72 -36.99 -25.52
C ALA A 26 8.31 -37.13 -24.05
N GLY A 27 8.72 -36.18 -23.21
CA GLY A 27 8.17 -36.01 -21.88
C GLY A 27 6.74 -35.53 -22.06
N GLN A 28 5.77 -36.40 -21.77
CA GLN A 28 4.32 -36.21 -21.64
C GLN A 28 3.83 -34.73 -21.65
N GLY A 29 3.94 -34.04 -22.79
CA GLY A 29 3.91 -32.58 -22.82
C GLY A 29 2.50 -32.05 -22.97
N THR A 30 2.08 -31.18 -22.06
CA THR A 30 0.90 -30.34 -22.27
C THR A 30 1.16 -29.36 -23.41
N VAL A 31 0.15 -29.08 -24.23
CA VAL A 31 0.29 -28.09 -25.32
C VAL A 31 0.53 -26.70 -24.75
N HIS A 32 1.37 -25.90 -25.42
CA HIS A 32 1.70 -24.53 -25.03
C HIS A 32 0.99 -23.51 -25.93
N PRO A 33 0.59 -22.35 -25.41
CA PRO A 33 0.01 -21.31 -26.24
C PRO A 33 1.06 -20.72 -27.20
N TYR A 34 0.65 -20.16 -28.33
CA TYR A 34 1.49 -19.34 -29.20
C TYR A 34 0.66 -18.19 -29.77
N ILE A 35 1.33 -17.14 -30.24
CA ILE A 35 0.67 -15.95 -30.79
C ILE A 35 0.94 -15.82 -32.28
N THR A 36 -0.13 -15.71 -33.06
CA THR A 36 -0.10 -15.32 -34.48
C THR A 36 -1.29 -14.40 -34.76
N ASP A 37 -1.06 -13.30 -35.48
CA ASP A 37 -2.04 -12.24 -35.76
C ASP A 37 -2.72 -11.70 -34.47
N TYR A 38 -2.00 -11.75 -33.34
CA TYR A 38 -2.50 -11.44 -31.99
C TYR A 38 -3.69 -12.28 -31.51
N LYS A 39 -3.87 -13.46 -32.11
CA LYS A 39 -4.73 -14.54 -31.61
C LYS A 39 -3.88 -15.63 -30.99
N ILE A 40 -4.52 -16.39 -30.11
CA ILE A 40 -3.91 -17.52 -29.41
C ILE A 40 -4.21 -18.80 -30.19
N GLY A 41 -3.18 -19.60 -30.40
CA GLY A 41 -3.28 -21.01 -30.79
C GLY A 41 -2.44 -21.87 -29.84
N PHE A 42 -2.45 -23.18 -30.04
CA PHE A 42 -1.68 -24.13 -29.21
C PHE A 42 -0.72 -24.95 -30.06
N THR A 43 0.46 -25.25 -29.51
CA THR A 43 1.54 -26.04 -30.12
C THR A 43 1.98 -27.14 -29.15
N ASP A 44 2.45 -28.27 -29.68
CA ASP A 44 3.09 -29.33 -28.88
C ASP A 44 4.62 -29.11 -28.75
N GLY A 45 5.12 -27.97 -29.23
CA GLY A 45 6.54 -27.63 -29.29
C GLY A 45 7.19 -28.00 -30.62
N SER A 46 6.68 -29.02 -31.32
CA SER A 46 7.14 -29.43 -32.65
C SER A 46 6.23 -28.93 -33.78
N SER A 47 4.92 -28.84 -33.53
CA SER A 47 3.90 -28.56 -34.53
C SER A 47 2.72 -27.77 -33.95
N LEU A 48 2.02 -27.03 -34.82
CA LEU A 48 0.81 -26.31 -34.43
C LEU A 48 -0.35 -27.29 -34.25
N VAL A 49 -0.90 -27.37 -33.03
CA VAL A 49 -2.04 -28.23 -32.67
C VAL A 49 -3.37 -27.56 -33.01
N THR A 50 -3.48 -26.26 -32.77
CA THR A 50 -4.64 -25.46 -33.19
C THR A 50 -4.18 -24.27 -34.02
N LYS A 51 -5.06 -23.76 -34.88
CA LYS A 51 -4.85 -22.43 -35.48
C LYS A 51 -4.96 -21.35 -34.39
N ALA A 52 -4.26 -20.22 -34.62
CA ALA A 52 -4.39 -19.04 -33.78
C ALA A 52 -5.71 -18.32 -34.08
N VAL A 53 -6.76 -18.64 -33.30
CA VAL A 53 -8.11 -18.10 -33.51
C VAL A 53 -8.78 -17.63 -32.23
N PHE A 54 -8.19 -17.93 -31.08
CA PHE A 54 -8.77 -17.58 -29.78
C PHE A 54 -8.36 -16.16 -29.39
N ASP A 55 -9.31 -15.42 -28.82
CA ASP A 55 -9.12 -14.07 -28.32
C ASP A 55 -8.40 -14.07 -26.97
N ASP A 56 -8.70 -15.09 -26.17
CA ASP A 56 -8.17 -15.34 -24.82
C ASP A 56 -8.26 -16.83 -24.48
N ALA A 57 -7.52 -17.29 -23.48
CA ALA A 57 -7.64 -18.63 -22.92
C ALA A 57 -7.05 -18.74 -21.50
N ALA A 58 -7.61 -19.62 -20.68
CA ALA A 58 -7.17 -19.85 -19.29
C ALA A 58 -7.01 -21.34 -19.00
N LYS A 59 -5.95 -21.73 -18.29
CA LYS A 59 -5.75 -23.11 -17.83
C LYS A 59 -6.57 -23.36 -16.57
N ARG A 60 -7.23 -24.52 -16.49
CA ARG A 60 -7.99 -25.00 -15.34
C ARG A 60 -7.75 -26.50 -15.19
N GLY A 61 -6.83 -26.87 -14.29
CA GLY A 61 -6.32 -28.24 -14.18
C GLY A 61 -5.76 -28.75 -15.51
N ASP A 62 -6.30 -29.86 -16.00
CA ASP A 62 -5.89 -30.52 -17.25
C ASP A 62 -6.60 -29.96 -18.50
N TYR A 63 -7.27 -28.82 -18.40
CA TYR A 63 -8.09 -28.24 -19.47
C TYR A 63 -7.77 -26.77 -19.75
N TYR A 64 -8.09 -26.31 -20.97
CA TYR A 64 -8.10 -24.90 -21.32
C TYR A 64 -9.53 -24.43 -21.57
N VAL A 65 -9.95 -23.36 -20.89
CA VAL A 65 -11.15 -22.60 -21.23
C VAL A 65 -10.74 -21.52 -22.23
N VAL A 66 -11.27 -21.58 -23.45
CA VAL A 66 -10.87 -20.70 -24.56
C VAL A 66 -11.99 -19.77 -24.99
N THR A 67 -11.67 -18.52 -25.29
CA THR A 67 -12.64 -17.50 -25.71
C THR A 67 -12.46 -17.18 -27.19
N LYS A 68 -13.55 -17.22 -27.97
CA LYS A 68 -13.59 -16.80 -29.37
C LYS A 68 -14.89 -16.04 -29.65
N GLY A 69 -14.78 -14.79 -30.09
CA GLY A 69 -15.93 -13.93 -30.36
C GLY A 69 -16.81 -13.69 -29.12
N GLY A 70 -16.20 -13.63 -27.93
CA GLY A 70 -16.91 -13.47 -26.66
C GLY A 70 -17.65 -14.73 -26.16
N LYS A 71 -17.50 -15.88 -26.83
CA LYS A 71 -18.04 -17.17 -26.38
C LYS A 71 -16.93 -18.07 -25.86
N LYS A 72 -17.24 -18.86 -24.85
CA LYS A 72 -16.31 -19.80 -24.22
C LYS A 72 -16.47 -21.22 -24.77
N GLY A 73 -15.34 -21.91 -24.93
CA GLY A 73 -15.20 -23.31 -25.30
C GLY A 73 -14.17 -23.98 -24.39
N ILE A 74 -13.97 -25.29 -24.55
CA ILE A 74 -13.04 -26.05 -23.71
C ILE A 74 -12.20 -26.97 -24.59
N LEU A 75 -10.89 -26.94 -24.38
CA LEU A 75 -9.92 -27.84 -24.98
C LEU A 75 -9.30 -28.75 -23.90
N ASP A 76 -8.90 -29.94 -24.32
CA ASP A 76 -8.04 -30.84 -23.57
C ASP A 76 -6.64 -30.21 -23.43
N GLY A 77 -6.17 -30.00 -22.21
CA GLY A 77 -4.92 -29.27 -21.95
C GLY A 77 -3.65 -30.06 -22.27
N ARG A 78 -3.76 -31.38 -22.39
CA ARG A 78 -2.63 -32.23 -22.80
C ARG A 78 -2.50 -32.31 -24.31
N THR A 79 -3.61 -32.45 -25.02
CA THR A 79 -3.62 -32.74 -26.46
C THR A 79 -4.04 -31.55 -27.33
N GLY A 80 -4.56 -30.47 -26.74
CA GLY A 80 -5.16 -29.33 -27.44
C GLY A 80 -6.45 -29.65 -28.19
N LYS A 81 -6.96 -30.88 -28.10
CA LYS A 81 -8.18 -31.31 -28.80
C LYS A 81 -9.42 -30.64 -28.21
N GLU A 82 -10.33 -30.22 -29.07
CA GLU A 82 -11.61 -29.64 -28.65
C GLU A 82 -12.46 -30.65 -27.86
N ILE A 83 -13.00 -30.20 -26.71
CA ILE A 83 -14.02 -30.90 -25.92
C ILE A 83 -15.38 -30.27 -26.20
N THR A 84 -15.45 -28.94 -26.19
CA THR A 84 -16.62 -28.20 -26.68
C THR A 84 -16.19 -26.95 -27.43
N PRO A 85 -16.88 -26.59 -28.53
CA PRO A 85 -16.59 -25.35 -29.26
C PRO A 85 -16.92 -24.12 -28.43
N SER A 86 -16.39 -22.96 -28.86
CA SER A 86 -16.67 -21.64 -28.29
C SER A 86 -18.10 -21.16 -28.59
N VAL A 87 -19.09 -21.74 -27.90
CA VAL A 87 -20.53 -21.45 -28.09
C VAL A 87 -21.25 -21.07 -26.80
N TRP A 88 -20.56 -21.15 -25.66
CA TRP A 88 -21.13 -20.88 -24.34
C TRP A 88 -20.96 -19.42 -23.96
N ASP A 89 -21.94 -18.86 -23.25
CA ASP A 89 -21.83 -17.51 -22.69
C ASP A 89 -20.87 -17.49 -21.50
N ASP A 90 -20.82 -18.60 -20.77
CA ASP A 90 -19.87 -18.82 -19.70
C ASP A 90 -19.49 -20.31 -19.56
N ALA A 91 -18.30 -20.55 -19.02
CA ALA A 91 -17.74 -21.87 -18.78
C ALA A 91 -16.71 -21.74 -17.63
N ASP A 92 -16.93 -22.52 -16.58
CA ASP A 92 -16.06 -22.63 -15.41
C ASP A 92 -15.78 -24.10 -15.10
N ILE A 93 -14.60 -24.40 -14.55
CA ILE A 93 -14.18 -25.76 -14.17
C ILE A 93 -13.78 -25.71 -12.68
N PRO A 94 -14.72 -25.96 -11.76
CA PRO A 94 -14.45 -25.96 -10.33
C PRO A 94 -13.32 -26.91 -9.97
N ASP A 95 -12.38 -26.44 -9.13
CA ASP A 95 -11.13 -27.12 -8.75
C ASP A 95 -10.23 -27.56 -9.93
N GLY A 96 -10.53 -27.20 -11.18
CA GLY A 96 -9.84 -27.74 -12.34
C GLY A 96 -9.99 -29.25 -12.51
N LYS A 97 -11.07 -29.85 -11.99
CA LYS A 97 -11.31 -31.31 -12.02
C LYS A 97 -12.16 -31.71 -13.23
N ASN A 98 -13.09 -32.65 -13.05
CA ASN A 98 -13.77 -33.39 -14.12
C ASN A 98 -15.08 -32.75 -14.60
N ILE A 99 -15.55 -31.69 -13.94
CA ILE A 99 -16.83 -31.06 -14.25
C ILE A 99 -16.62 -29.62 -14.69
N ALA A 100 -17.16 -29.29 -15.87
CA ALA A 100 -17.32 -27.90 -16.28
C ALA A 100 -18.78 -27.47 -16.10
N VAL A 101 -19.02 -26.33 -15.47
CA VAL A 101 -20.32 -25.66 -15.43
C VAL A 101 -20.37 -24.68 -16.60
N VAL A 102 -21.33 -24.85 -17.49
CA VAL A 102 -21.50 -24.04 -18.69
C VAL A 102 -22.85 -23.34 -18.71
N ARG A 103 -22.88 -22.12 -19.27
CA ARG A 103 -24.09 -21.30 -19.37
C ARG A 103 -24.37 -20.91 -20.82
N LYS A 104 -25.63 -21.03 -21.23
CA LYS A 104 -26.13 -20.54 -22.51
C LYS A 104 -27.50 -19.89 -22.34
N GLY A 105 -27.59 -18.59 -22.58
CA GLY A 105 -28.71 -17.76 -22.20
C GLY A 105 -28.90 -17.75 -20.68
N GLY A 106 -30.14 -17.98 -20.24
CA GLY A 106 -30.52 -18.08 -18.82
C GLY A 106 -30.38 -19.48 -18.21
N TRP A 107 -29.78 -20.45 -18.93
CA TRP A 107 -29.71 -21.84 -18.47
C TRP A 107 -28.28 -22.29 -18.21
N PHE A 108 -28.13 -23.05 -17.14
CA PHE A 108 -26.90 -23.70 -16.72
C PHE A 108 -26.99 -25.21 -16.96
N GLN A 109 -25.87 -25.79 -17.37
CA GLN A 109 -25.66 -27.23 -17.52
C GLN A 109 -24.25 -27.56 -17.06
N TYR A 110 -23.97 -28.83 -16.81
CA TYR A 110 -22.59 -29.29 -16.62
C TYR A 110 -22.14 -30.21 -17.75
N ILE A 111 -20.83 -30.24 -18.01
CA ILE A 111 -20.16 -31.18 -18.91
C ILE A 111 -19.27 -32.08 -18.06
N ASP A 112 -19.44 -33.40 -18.21
CA ASP A 112 -18.48 -34.40 -17.73
C ASP A 112 -17.29 -34.40 -18.68
N LEU A 113 -16.18 -33.80 -18.26
CA LEU A 113 -15.01 -33.53 -19.10
C LEU A 113 -14.29 -34.82 -19.53
N PRO A 114 -14.04 -35.82 -18.64
CA PRO A 114 -13.51 -37.11 -19.06
C PRO A 114 -14.40 -37.84 -20.07
N LYS A 115 -15.72 -37.84 -19.87
CA LYS A 115 -16.67 -38.48 -20.80
C LYS A 115 -17.00 -37.62 -22.01
N ARG A 116 -16.58 -36.35 -22.03
CA ARG A 116 -16.92 -35.34 -23.05
C ARG A 116 -18.43 -35.24 -23.28
N ALA A 117 -19.22 -35.34 -22.21
CA ALA A 117 -20.68 -35.45 -22.29
C ALA A 117 -21.37 -34.28 -21.59
N LEU A 118 -22.25 -33.59 -22.33
CA LEU A 118 -23.12 -32.54 -21.78
C LEU A 118 -24.30 -33.19 -21.02
N SER A 119 -24.58 -32.71 -19.82
CA SER A 119 -25.73 -33.16 -19.02
C SER A 119 -27.07 -32.93 -19.74
N PRO A 120 -28.05 -33.85 -19.63
CA PRO A 120 -29.34 -33.71 -20.29
C PRO A 120 -30.27 -32.68 -19.61
N SER A 121 -30.05 -32.38 -18.33
CA SER A 121 -30.88 -31.47 -17.54
C SER A 121 -30.40 -30.03 -17.66
N LYS A 122 -31.35 -29.08 -17.67
CA LYS A 122 -31.10 -27.64 -17.61
C LYS A 122 -31.52 -27.08 -16.25
N PHE A 123 -30.70 -26.18 -15.74
CA PHE A 123 -30.87 -25.57 -14.43
C PHE A 123 -30.95 -24.04 -14.56
N ALA A 124 -31.69 -23.40 -13.67
CA ALA A 124 -31.84 -21.94 -13.66
C ALA A 124 -30.61 -21.24 -13.04
N GLY A 125 -29.83 -21.95 -12.22
CA GLY A 125 -28.62 -21.45 -11.58
C GLY A 125 -27.60 -22.56 -11.32
N ALA A 126 -26.35 -22.18 -11.11
CA ALA A 126 -25.30 -23.06 -10.64
C ALA A 126 -24.33 -22.29 -9.73
N HIS A 127 -24.03 -22.86 -8.57
CA HIS A 127 -23.15 -22.25 -7.56
C HIS A 127 -22.20 -23.28 -6.96
N THR A 128 -20.98 -22.83 -6.68
CA THR A 128 -19.96 -23.64 -6.04
C THR A 128 -19.81 -23.21 -4.58
N TYR A 129 -19.80 -24.18 -3.65
CA TYR A 129 -19.68 -23.93 -2.22
C TYR A 129 -18.57 -24.77 -1.59
N PHE A 130 -17.90 -24.22 -0.60
CA PHE A 130 -17.25 -25.04 0.44
C PHE A 130 -18.34 -25.59 1.36
N LEU A 131 -18.37 -26.92 1.54
CA LEU A 131 -19.33 -27.60 2.43
C LEU A 131 -18.64 -28.13 3.69
N SER A 132 -17.54 -28.87 3.54
CA SER A 132 -16.76 -29.42 4.66
C SER A 132 -15.33 -29.75 4.23
N ARG A 133 -14.44 -30.14 5.15
CA ARG A 133 -13.11 -30.64 4.78
C ARG A 133 -13.17 -31.88 3.89
N THR A 134 -14.21 -32.70 4.04
CA THR A 134 -14.48 -33.88 3.20
C THR A 134 -14.97 -33.49 1.81
N TYR A 135 -15.78 -32.43 1.73
CA TYR A 135 -16.30 -31.87 0.49
C TYR A 135 -15.91 -30.39 0.37
N PRO A 136 -14.63 -30.10 0.07
CA PRO A 136 -14.13 -28.73 0.03
C PRO A 136 -14.76 -27.91 -1.09
N THR A 137 -15.29 -28.59 -2.11
CA THR A 137 -15.99 -27.98 -3.24
C THR A 137 -17.18 -28.87 -3.61
N VAL A 138 -18.38 -28.30 -3.62
CA VAL A 138 -19.59 -28.90 -4.15
C VAL A 138 -20.26 -27.95 -5.13
N ILE A 139 -20.90 -28.50 -6.16
CA ILE A 139 -21.60 -27.76 -7.21
C ILE A 139 -23.10 -27.98 -7.00
N ALA A 140 -23.80 -26.92 -6.60
CA ALA A 140 -25.26 -26.91 -6.50
C ALA A 140 -25.84 -26.38 -7.81
N MET A 141 -26.51 -27.25 -8.56
CA MET A 141 -27.30 -26.85 -9.72
C MET A 141 -28.73 -26.60 -9.23
N GLY A 142 -29.27 -25.40 -9.43
CA GLY A 142 -30.51 -24.94 -8.79
C GLY A 142 -31.58 -24.47 -9.78
N GLY A 143 -32.82 -24.37 -9.29
CA GLY A 143 -33.99 -23.94 -10.06
C GLY A 143 -35.28 -24.56 -9.52
N SER A 144 -36.25 -24.84 -10.39
CA SER A 144 -37.40 -25.70 -10.03
C SER A 144 -36.96 -27.11 -9.67
N THR A 145 -35.93 -27.61 -10.36
CA THR A 145 -35.21 -28.84 -10.04
C THR A 145 -33.81 -28.49 -9.56
N SER A 146 -33.38 -29.10 -8.45
CA SER A 146 -32.05 -28.93 -7.89
C SER A 146 -31.30 -30.25 -7.80
N MET A 147 -29.98 -30.21 -7.89
CA MET A 147 -29.09 -31.33 -7.61
C MET A 147 -27.77 -30.86 -7.02
N LEU A 148 -27.05 -31.77 -6.36
CA LEU A 148 -25.71 -31.52 -5.83
C LEU A 148 -24.74 -32.57 -6.40
N LEU A 149 -23.58 -32.12 -6.86
CA LEU A 149 -22.49 -32.99 -7.29
C LEU A 149 -21.15 -32.43 -6.80
N ASP A 150 -20.13 -33.27 -6.75
CA ASP A 150 -18.75 -32.80 -6.56
C ASP A 150 -18.04 -32.54 -7.90
N PRO A 151 -16.91 -31.84 -7.91
CA PRO A 151 -16.15 -31.60 -9.14
C PRO A 151 -15.50 -32.85 -9.76
N SER A 152 -15.52 -34.00 -9.08
CA SER A 152 -15.10 -35.28 -9.68
C SER A 152 -16.17 -35.88 -10.60
N GLY A 153 -17.41 -35.37 -10.49
CA GLY A 153 -18.60 -35.85 -11.21
C GLY A 153 -19.46 -36.80 -10.39
N LYS A 154 -19.15 -37.00 -9.11
CA LYS A 154 -19.98 -37.81 -8.22
C LYS A 154 -21.24 -37.04 -7.88
N VAL A 155 -22.40 -37.60 -8.22
CA VAL A 155 -23.70 -37.06 -7.79
C VAL A 155 -23.84 -37.30 -6.28
N LEU A 156 -23.96 -36.20 -5.53
CA LEU A 156 -24.08 -36.18 -4.07
C LEU A 156 -25.55 -36.17 -3.64
N LEU A 157 -26.38 -35.36 -4.31
CA LEU A 157 -27.84 -35.40 -4.24
C LEU A 157 -28.41 -35.48 -5.66
N PRO A 158 -29.21 -36.50 -6.00
CA PRO A 158 -29.81 -36.61 -7.32
C PRO A 158 -30.84 -35.49 -7.57
N PRO A 159 -31.22 -35.24 -8.83
CA PRO A 159 -32.22 -34.23 -9.16
C PRO A 159 -33.54 -34.41 -8.40
N PHE A 160 -34.03 -33.34 -7.77
CA PHE A 160 -35.32 -33.30 -7.06
C PHE A 160 -36.03 -31.95 -7.25
N GLN A 161 -37.36 -31.93 -7.12
CA GLN A 161 -38.16 -30.70 -7.19
C GLN A 161 -38.07 -29.92 -5.87
N GLY A 162 -37.41 -28.77 -5.90
CA GLY A 162 -37.11 -27.99 -4.71
C GLY A 162 -35.79 -27.22 -4.83
N LYS A 163 -35.34 -26.65 -3.72
CA LYS A 163 -34.12 -25.84 -3.64
C LYS A 163 -33.11 -26.42 -2.66
N ILE A 164 -31.84 -26.12 -2.92
CA ILE A 164 -30.72 -26.37 -2.02
C ILE A 164 -30.28 -25.03 -1.42
N GLU A 165 -30.11 -25.01 -0.10
CA GLU A 165 -29.64 -23.87 0.67
C GLU A 165 -28.55 -24.32 1.64
N MET A 166 -27.72 -23.40 2.10
CA MET A 166 -26.66 -23.64 3.07
C MET A 166 -26.90 -22.81 4.32
N VAL A 167 -26.63 -23.35 5.51
CA VAL A 167 -26.74 -22.63 6.79
C VAL A 167 -25.50 -22.87 7.64
N ASP A 168 -24.87 -21.80 8.12
CA ASP A 168 -23.75 -21.86 9.04
C ASP A 168 -24.27 -21.82 10.48
N VAL A 169 -23.83 -22.78 11.30
CA VAL A 169 -24.24 -22.95 12.70
C VAL A 169 -22.98 -22.96 13.58
N ALA A 170 -22.91 -22.07 14.58
CA ALA A 170 -21.77 -21.99 15.48
C ALA A 170 -21.57 -23.27 16.31
N VAL A 171 -20.30 -23.62 16.55
CA VAL A 171 -19.91 -24.71 17.45
C VAL A 171 -20.09 -24.22 18.89
N ARG A 172 -20.70 -25.04 19.75
CA ARG A 172 -20.86 -24.70 21.17
C ARG A 172 -19.61 -25.08 21.96
N GLY A 173 -19.20 -24.21 22.88
CA GLY A 173 -18.14 -24.50 23.86
C GLY A 173 -16.72 -24.23 23.35
N THR A 174 -16.58 -23.47 22.28
CA THR A 174 -15.31 -22.96 21.75
C THR A 174 -15.18 -21.50 22.16
N ASP A 175 -13.97 -21.07 22.53
CA ASP A 175 -13.67 -19.66 22.81
C ASP A 175 -13.63 -18.79 21.54
N ASP A 176 -13.75 -19.43 20.37
CA ASP A 176 -13.80 -18.79 19.05
C ASP A 176 -15.25 -18.69 18.57
N GLU A 177 -15.83 -17.49 18.64
CA GLU A 177 -17.18 -17.18 18.16
C GLU A 177 -17.34 -17.31 16.63
N ASP A 178 -16.23 -17.45 15.90
CA ASP A 178 -16.24 -17.59 14.44
C ASP A 178 -16.27 -19.06 13.97
N GLU A 179 -16.06 -20.03 14.86
CA GLU A 179 -16.07 -21.45 14.52
C GLU A 179 -17.52 -21.91 14.24
N SER A 180 -17.79 -22.25 12.99
CA SER A 180 -19.12 -22.70 12.55
C SER A 180 -19.02 -23.85 11.57
N VAL A 181 -20.05 -24.71 11.60
CA VAL A 181 -20.22 -25.81 10.66
C VAL A 181 -21.32 -25.44 9.67
N ARG A 182 -21.01 -25.57 8.38
CA ARG A 182 -21.96 -25.38 7.29
C ARG A 182 -22.79 -26.64 7.07
N TYR A 183 -24.10 -26.52 7.15
CA TYR A 183 -25.05 -27.59 6.86
C TYR A 183 -25.75 -27.37 5.53
N LEU A 184 -26.00 -28.48 4.83
CA LEU A 184 -26.76 -28.54 3.60
C LEU A 184 -28.24 -28.72 3.91
N VAL A 185 -29.09 -27.89 3.32
CA VAL A 185 -30.54 -27.91 3.54
C VAL A 185 -31.26 -28.08 2.21
N ALA A 186 -32.05 -29.15 2.06
CA ALA A 186 -32.92 -29.35 0.91
C ALA A 186 -34.36 -29.03 1.29
N THR A 187 -34.97 -28.07 0.59
CA THR A 187 -36.35 -27.64 0.82
C THR A 187 -37.22 -28.02 -0.37
N THR A 188 -38.27 -28.80 -0.12
CA THR A 188 -39.32 -29.20 -1.07
C THR A 188 -40.66 -28.56 -0.68
N ALA A 189 -41.69 -28.72 -1.49
CA ALA A 189 -43.04 -28.26 -1.13
C ALA A 189 -43.60 -28.96 0.13
N GLN A 190 -43.15 -30.19 0.41
CA GLN A 190 -43.67 -31.02 1.51
C GLN A 190 -42.85 -30.89 2.79
N LYS A 191 -41.54 -30.67 2.69
CA LYS A 191 -40.63 -30.69 3.83
C LYS A 191 -39.29 -29.99 3.58
N LEU A 192 -38.65 -29.60 4.67
CA LEU A 192 -37.23 -29.26 4.75
C LEU A 192 -36.45 -30.46 5.29
N THR A 193 -35.26 -30.72 4.77
CA THR A 193 -34.35 -31.78 5.25
C THR A 193 -32.96 -31.20 5.42
N VAL A 194 -32.37 -31.39 6.62
CA VAL A 194 -30.99 -30.99 6.92
C VAL A 194 -30.10 -32.22 6.79
N TYR A 195 -28.95 -32.07 6.15
CA TYR A 195 -28.00 -33.14 5.91
C TYR A 195 -26.72 -32.91 6.68
N ASP A 196 -26.12 -34.01 7.14
CA ASP A 196 -24.78 -34.00 7.71
C ASP A 196 -23.77 -33.62 6.61
N PRO A 197 -22.89 -32.62 6.83
CA PRO A 197 -22.04 -32.08 5.77
C PRO A 197 -20.84 -32.97 5.41
N VAL A 198 -20.63 -34.08 6.13
CA VAL A 198 -19.54 -35.03 5.91
C VAL A 198 -20.06 -36.33 5.30
N THR A 199 -21.11 -36.90 5.87
CA THR A 199 -21.71 -38.17 5.44
C THR A 199 -22.82 -37.99 4.42
N LEU A 200 -23.37 -36.78 4.29
CA LEU A 200 -24.53 -36.44 3.46
C LEU A 200 -25.76 -37.30 3.73
N LYS A 201 -25.86 -37.87 4.94
CA LYS A 201 -27.07 -38.53 5.42
C LYS A 201 -28.04 -37.47 5.97
N PRO A 202 -29.36 -37.62 5.76
CA PRO A 202 -30.34 -36.78 6.44
C PRO A 202 -30.17 -36.86 7.95
N LEU A 203 -30.00 -35.71 8.61
CA LEU A 203 -30.03 -35.60 10.06
C LEU A 203 -31.48 -35.64 10.55
N PHE A 204 -32.33 -34.81 9.96
CA PHE A 204 -33.76 -34.77 10.25
C PHE A 204 -34.55 -34.12 9.10
N SER A 205 -35.87 -34.31 9.11
CA SER A 205 -36.81 -33.65 8.20
C SER A 205 -37.95 -32.99 8.98
N LEU A 206 -38.34 -31.78 8.56
CA LEU A 206 -39.48 -31.05 9.12
C LEU A 206 -40.58 -30.86 8.05
N PRO A 207 -41.81 -31.33 8.30
CA PRO A 207 -42.91 -31.17 7.35
C PRO A 207 -43.33 -29.70 7.24
N ARG A 208 -43.65 -29.25 6.03
CA ARG A 208 -44.14 -27.89 5.71
C ARG A 208 -43.30 -26.77 6.34
N ALA A 209 -41.98 -26.99 6.40
CA ALA A 209 -41.02 -26.01 6.91
C ALA A 209 -40.10 -25.52 5.78
N SER A 210 -39.57 -24.31 5.96
CA SER A 210 -38.53 -23.72 5.10
C SER A 210 -37.44 -23.08 5.95
N LEU A 211 -36.24 -22.97 5.40
CA LEU A 211 -35.11 -22.33 6.06
C LEU A 211 -35.32 -20.81 6.12
N VAL A 212 -34.92 -20.18 7.21
CA VAL A 212 -34.82 -18.72 7.33
C VAL A 212 -33.33 -18.34 7.40
N PRO A 213 -32.79 -17.57 6.45
CA PRO A 213 -31.37 -17.22 6.41
C PRO A 213 -30.91 -16.38 7.61
N ASN A 214 -29.65 -16.55 8.04
CA ASN A 214 -29.08 -15.88 9.22
C ASN A 214 -28.48 -14.48 8.96
N ASN A 215 -28.56 -13.94 7.74
CA ASN A 215 -28.09 -12.60 7.37
C ASN A 215 -26.63 -12.26 7.82
N GLY A 216 -25.74 -13.24 7.88
CA GLY A 216 -24.32 -13.05 8.22
C GLY A 216 -23.94 -13.38 9.67
N LEU A 217 -24.91 -13.53 10.57
CA LEU A 217 -24.66 -14.05 11.92
C LEU A 217 -24.61 -15.59 11.90
N LYS A 218 -23.81 -16.18 12.79
CA LYS A 218 -23.64 -17.64 12.94
C LYS A 218 -24.24 -18.11 14.27
N PRO A 219 -25.57 -18.15 14.44
CA PRO A 219 -26.16 -18.63 15.68
C PRO A 219 -25.85 -20.11 15.90
N ALA A 220 -25.90 -20.55 17.16
CA ALA A 220 -25.80 -21.96 17.54
C ALA A 220 -27.04 -22.81 17.19
N TYR A 221 -27.97 -22.26 16.40
CA TYR A 221 -29.32 -22.81 16.14
C TYR A 221 -29.78 -22.55 14.71
N ILE A 222 -30.66 -23.41 14.21
CA ILE A 222 -31.26 -23.24 12.87
C ILE A 222 -32.60 -22.53 13.00
N ARG A 223 -32.78 -21.43 12.25
CA ARG A 223 -34.05 -20.72 12.13
C ARG A 223 -34.89 -21.33 11.01
N ILE A 224 -36.13 -21.64 11.31
CA ILE A 224 -37.09 -22.18 10.35
C ILE A 224 -38.37 -21.36 10.33
N ALA A 225 -39.10 -21.44 9.23
CA ALA A 225 -40.46 -20.94 9.13
C ALA A 225 -41.41 -22.09 8.79
N SER A 226 -42.56 -22.13 9.44
CA SER A 226 -43.67 -23.02 9.10
C SER A 226 -45.00 -22.28 9.28
N GLY A 227 -45.92 -22.40 8.32
CA GLY A 227 -47.19 -21.68 8.37
C GLY A 227 -47.04 -20.14 8.40
N GLY A 228 -45.93 -19.59 7.89
CA GLY A 228 -45.66 -18.14 7.93
C GLY A 228 -45.15 -17.61 9.28
N LYS A 229 -44.90 -18.48 10.26
CA LYS A 229 -44.34 -18.12 11.58
C LYS A 229 -42.96 -18.76 11.78
N GLN A 230 -42.08 -18.10 12.52
CA GLN A 230 -40.69 -18.50 12.73
C GLN A 230 -40.50 -19.24 14.05
N GLY A 231 -39.60 -20.23 14.04
CA GLY A 231 -39.18 -21.02 15.19
C GLY A 231 -37.67 -21.30 15.15
N LEU A 232 -37.15 -21.86 16.25
CA LEU A 232 -35.77 -22.32 16.40
C LEU A 232 -35.73 -23.81 16.63
N ILE A 233 -34.76 -24.48 16.01
CA ILE A 233 -34.48 -25.90 16.23
C ILE A 233 -33.01 -26.13 16.56
N ASP A 234 -32.73 -27.19 17.32
CA ASP A 234 -31.38 -27.72 17.48
C ASP A 234 -30.98 -28.61 16.30
N LEU A 235 -29.72 -29.07 16.30
CA LEU A 235 -29.16 -29.96 15.27
C LEU A 235 -29.76 -31.38 15.28
N ASN A 236 -30.55 -31.74 16.30
CA ASN A 236 -31.31 -32.98 16.34
C ASN A 236 -32.74 -32.79 15.79
N GLY A 237 -33.09 -31.59 15.31
CA GLY A 237 -34.41 -31.27 14.77
C GLY A 237 -35.48 -31.03 15.83
N ARG A 238 -35.12 -30.89 17.11
CA ARG A 238 -36.07 -30.59 18.18
C ARG A 238 -36.35 -29.09 18.22
N TYR A 239 -37.62 -28.73 18.34
CA TYR A 239 -38.04 -27.35 18.54
C TYR A 239 -37.56 -26.82 19.90
N LEU A 240 -36.78 -25.75 19.84
CA LEU A 240 -36.40 -24.93 21.01
C LEU A 240 -37.36 -23.75 21.16
N LEU A 241 -37.84 -23.24 20.03
CA LEU A 241 -38.99 -22.33 19.93
C LEU A 241 -39.90 -22.84 18.82
N GLU A 242 -41.15 -23.13 19.15
CA GLU A 242 -42.15 -23.51 18.15
C GLU A 242 -42.42 -22.36 17.17
N PRO A 243 -42.77 -22.64 15.91
CA PRO A 243 -43.04 -21.64 14.90
C PRO A 243 -44.36 -20.89 15.17
N LYS A 244 -44.32 -19.95 16.11
CA LYS A 244 -45.46 -19.14 16.57
C LYS A 244 -45.20 -17.64 16.44
N TYR A 245 -43.95 -17.25 16.18
CA TYR A 245 -43.51 -15.86 16.20
C TYR A 245 -43.47 -15.24 14.80
N LYS A 246 -43.64 -13.93 14.72
CA LYS A 246 -43.58 -13.19 13.45
C LYS A 246 -42.17 -13.22 12.88
N ALA A 247 -41.18 -12.96 13.72
CA ALA A 247 -39.77 -13.02 13.36
C ALA A 247 -38.91 -13.38 14.57
N LEU A 248 -37.75 -13.98 14.29
CA LEU A 248 -36.69 -14.21 15.25
C LEU A 248 -35.43 -13.55 14.70
N VAL A 249 -34.91 -12.54 15.38
CA VAL A 249 -33.74 -11.78 14.93
C VAL A 249 -32.54 -12.17 15.80
N PRO A 250 -31.50 -12.82 15.23
CA PRO A 250 -30.29 -13.13 16.00
C PRO A 250 -29.56 -11.84 16.43
N LEU A 251 -29.01 -11.86 17.63
CA LEU A 251 -28.19 -10.82 18.25
C LEU A 251 -26.82 -11.42 18.64
N GLU A 252 -25.90 -10.59 19.13
CA GLU A 252 -24.60 -11.03 19.68
C GLU A 252 -24.76 -12.01 20.85
N ASN A 253 -23.69 -12.74 21.21
CA ASN A 253 -23.64 -13.62 22.39
C ASN A 253 -24.75 -14.71 22.45
N GLY A 254 -25.26 -15.13 21.28
CA GLY A 254 -26.25 -16.21 21.15
C GLY A 254 -27.70 -15.82 21.47
N TYR A 255 -27.99 -14.53 21.63
CA TYR A 255 -29.34 -14.05 21.92
C TYR A 255 -30.21 -13.95 20.66
N PHE A 256 -31.52 -14.05 20.85
CA PHE A 256 -32.52 -13.80 19.82
C PHE A 256 -33.56 -12.81 20.32
N ARG A 257 -33.79 -11.76 19.54
CA ARG A 257 -34.97 -10.91 19.69
C ARG A 257 -36.15 -11.62 19.04
N VAL A 258 -37.18 -11.84 19.85
CA VAL A 258 -38.40 -12.56 19.49
C VAL A 258 -39.50 -11.56 19.20
N GLU A 259 -39.96 -11.47 17.96
CA GLU A 259 -41.04 -10.56 17.57
C GLU A 259 -42.38 -11.30 17.54
N ALA A 260 -43.34 -10.83 18.34
CA ALA A 260 -44.73 -11.27 18.33
C ALA A 260 -45.67 -10.10 17.93
N GLU A 261 -46.98 -10.35 17.89
CA GLU A 261 -47.97 -9.29 17.62
C GLU A 261 -48.08 -8.30 18.79
N GLU A 262 -47.92 -8.78 20.03
CA GLU A 262 -48.08 -8.03 21.28
C GLU A 262 -46.86 -7.15 21.63
N GLY A 263 -45.71 -7.40 21.01
CA GLY A 263 -44.44 -6.76 21.35
C GLY A 263 -43.23 -7.64 21.06
N VAL A 264 -42.13 -7.35 21.75
CA VAL A 264 -40.86 -8.05 21.56
C VAL A 264 -40.31 -8.62 22.84
N GLY A 265 -39.63 -9.76 22.72
CA GLY A 265 -39.07 -10.53 23.81
C GLY A 265 -37.65 -10.96 23.52
N LEU A 266 -37.00 -11.58 24.49
CA LEU A 266 -35.59 -11.97 24.40
C LEU A 266 -35.44 -13.45 24.79
N TRP A 267 -34.73 -14.19 23.96
CA TRP A 267 -34.45 -15.60 24.16
C TRP A 267 -32.95 -15.89 24.12
N LYS A 268 -32.46 -16.69 25.07
CA LYS A 268 -31.14 -17.34 25.08
C LYS A 268 -31.24 -18.56 25.98
N ASP A 269 -31.12 -19.75 25.38
CA ASP A 269 -31.25 -21.04 26.07
C ASP A 269 -32.57 -21.22 26.86
N GLY A 270 -33.56 -20.38 26.56
CA GLY A 270 -34.79 -20.19 27.34
C GLY A 270 -35.36 -18.80 27.09
N MET A 271 -36.66 -18.62 27.36
CA MET A 271 -37.30 -17.30 27.24
C MET A 271 -36.90 -16.44 28.44
N LEU A 272 -36.00 -15.47 28.23
CA LEU A 272 -35.54 -14.55 29.27
C LEU A 272 -36.54 -13.41 29.49
N ALA A 273 -37.14 -12.92 28.41
CA ALA A 273 -38.19 -11.91 28.46
C ALA A 273 -39.34 -12.32 27.51
N PRO A 274 -40.58 -12.48 27.99
CA PRO A 274 -41.71 -12.77 27.11
C PRO A 274 -41.95 -11.60 26.13
N PRO A 275 -42.56 -11.85 24.96
CA PRO A 275 -42.72 -10.84 23.93
C PRO A 275 -43.88 -9.88 24.21
N SER A 276 -43.72 -9.07 25.25
CA SER A 276 -44.69 -8.06 25.72
C SER A 276 -44.04 -6.69 25.94
N PHE A 277 -42.75 -6.54 25.61
CA PHE A 277 -42.01 -5.29 25.79
C PHE A 277 -42.02 -4.46 24.53
N THR A 278 -41.82 -3.15 24.67
CA THR A 278 -41.67 -2.24 23.53
C THR A 278 -40.34 -2.49 22.83
N ASP A 279 -39.27 -2.75 23.61
CA ASP A 279 -37.99 -3.17 23.07
C ASP A 279 -37.19 -4.03 24.07
N VAL A 280 -36.20 -4.75 23.54
CA VAL A 280 -35.22 -5.52 24.30
C VAL A 280 -33.86 -5.43 23.63
N GLY A 281 -32.78 -5.56 24.41
CA GLY A 281 -31.43 -5.63 23.86
C GLY A 281 -30.41 -6.21 24.82
N VAL A 282 -29.18 -6.34 24.34
CA VAL A 282 -28.06 -6.95 25.07
C VAL A 282 -26.96 -5.91 25.29
N LEU A 283 -26.11 -6.14 26.29
CA LEU A 283 -24.93 -5.32 26.57
C LEU A 283 -23.70 -6.00 25.97
N ARG A 284 -23.09 -5.38 24.95
CA ARG A 284 -22.04 -5.98 24.12
C ARG A 284 -20.86 -6.55 24.92
N ASP A 285 -20.37 -5.82 25.91
CA ASP A 285 -19.22 -6.19 26.76
C ASP A 285 -19.62 -6.90 28.06
N VAL A 286 -20.91 -7.27 28.21
CA VAL A 286 -21.42 -8.01 29.38
C VAL A 286 -22.32 -9.15 28.90
N PRO A 287 -21.76 -10.33 28.56
CA PRO A 287 -22.47 -11.42 27.88
C PRO A 287 -23.69 -11.99 28.63
N ASP A 288 -23.74 -11.80 29.95
CA ASP A 288 -24.79 -12.30 30.83
C ASP A 288 -25.90 -11.27 31.11
N ALA A 289 -25.79 -10.04 30.57
CA ALA A 289 -26.70 -8.95 30.87
C ALA A 289 -27.50 -8.48 29.65
N TYR A 290 -28.74 -8.06 29.93
CA TYR A 290 -29.70 -7.60 28.93
C TYR A 290 -30.62 -6.52 29.52
N TYR A 291 -31.39 -5.87 28.66
CA TYR A 291 -32.38 -4.89 29.08
C TYR A 291 -33.74 -5.11 28.41
N THR A 292 -34.79 -4.67 29.10
CA THR A 292 -36.18 -4.67 28.65
C THR A 292 -36.78 -3.28 28.80
N VAL A 293 -37.56 -2.83 27.82
CA VAL A 293 -38.16 -1.49 27.79
C VAL A 293 -39.68 -1.59 27.93
N SER A 294 -40.22 -0.96 28.98
CA SER A 294 -41.67 -0.88 29.24
C SER A 294 -42.02 0.40 30.00
N GLY A 295 -43.15 1.04 29.68
CA GLY A 295 -43.71 2.12 30.52
C GLY A 295 -42.82 3.35 30.72
N GLY A 296 -41.95 3.68 29.75
CA GLY A 296 -41.08 4.86 29.78
C GLY A 296 -39.77 4.70 30.58
N GLY A 297 -39.43 3.50 31.02
CA GLY A 297 -38.16 3.18 31.68
C GLY A 297 -37.47 1.96 31.06
N ILE A 298 -36.20 1.75 31.45
CA ILE A 298 -35.39 0.60 31.04
C ILE A 298 -35.09 -0.24 32.28
N THR A 299 -35.40 -1.53 32.22
CA THR A 299 -35.02 -2.49 33.26
C THR A 299 -33.80 -3.27 32.78
N TYR A 300 -32.74 -3.27 33.57
CA TYR A 300 -31.51 -4.01 33.32
C TYR A 300 -31.49 -5.27 34.15
N HIS A 301 -31.01 -6.36 33.56
CA HIS A 301 -31.00 -7.70 34.13
C HIS A 301 -29.61 -8.32 33.97
N SER A 302 -29.12 -9.02 34.99
CA SER A 302 -27.93 -9.88 34.89
C SER A 302 -28.32 -11.32 35.25
N THR A 303 -28.06 -12.24 34.32
CA THR A 303 -28.36 -13.67 34.51
C THR A 303 -27.35 -14.32 35.46
N ALA A 304 -26.07 -13.93 35.43
CA ALA A 304 -25.07 -14.46 36.36
C ALA A 304 -25.21 -13.88 37.77
N GLY A 305 -25.56 -12.59 37.88
CA GLY A 305 -25.77 -11.90 39.15
C GLY A 305 -27.14 -12.15 39.79
N GLY A 306 -28.14 -12.62 39.01
CA GLY A 306 -29.51 -12.79 39.48
C GLY A 306 -30.21 -11.47 39.84
N THR A 307 -29.73 -10.35 39.30
CA THR A 307 -30.17 -8.99 39.67
C THR A 307 -31.03 -8.37 38.57
N SER A 308 -32.01 -7.57 38.99
CA SER A 308 -32.86 -6.77 38.10
C SER A 308 -33.19 -5.42 38.74
N PHE A 309 -33.10 -4.33 37.98
CA PHE A 309 -33.51 -3.00 38.44
C PHE A 309 -33.93 -2.11 37.27
N ALA A 310 -34.91 -1.24 37.54
CA ALA A 310 -35.39 -0.26 36.58
C ALA A 310 -34.72 1.09 36.80
N LEU A 311 -34.39 1.78 35.71
CA LEU A 311 -33.96 3.17 35.70
C LEU A 311 -34.78 3.97 34.69
N LYS A 312 -35.03 5.24 35.00
CA LYS A 312 -35.56 6.22 34.04
C LYS A 312 -34.40 7.04 33.47
N GLN A 313 -34.56 7.56 32.25
CA GLN A 313 -33.55 8.40 31.60
C GLN A 313 -32.12 7.84 31.68
N SER A 314 -31.98 6.52 31.42
CA SER A 314 -30.72 5.80 31.64
C SER A 314 -29.82 5.77 30.41
N GLU A 315 -28.53 5.73 30.63
CA GLU A 315 -27.49 5.56 29.62
C GLU A 315 -26.49 4.47 30.05
N TYR A 316 -26.25 3.51 29.16
CA TYR A 316 -25.20 2.51 29.35
C TYR A 316 -23.82 3.17 29.19
N LEU A 317 -22.91 2.89 30.14
CA LEU A 317 -21.53 3.36 30.10
C LEU A 317 -20.66 2.27 29.44
N HIS A 318 -20.06 1.40 30.26
CA HIS A 318 -19.30 0.22 29.87
C HIS A 318 -19.19 -0.70 31.10
N GLY A 319 -18.71 -1.94 30.94
CA GLY A 319 -18.44 -2.87 32.04
C GLY A 319 -19.65 -3.17 32.93
N GLY A 320 -20.87 -3.01 32.40
CA GLY A 320 -22.10 -3.19 33.15
C GLY A 320 -22.55 -1.97 33.96
N TYR A 321 -21.85 -0.84 33.91
CA TYR A 321 -22.27 0.37 34.62
C TYR A 321 -23.33 1.14 33.84
N VAL A 322 -24.42 1.49 34.52
CA VAL A 322 -25.54 2.25 33.95
C VAL A 322 -25.76 3.50 34.79
N LEU A 323 -25.70 4.66 34.14
CA LEU A 323 -26.13 5.94 34.70
C LEU A 323 -27.64 6.09 34.49
N GLY A 324 -28.39 6.53 35.49
CA GLY A 324 -29.82 6.83 35.31
C GLY A 324 -30.50 7.33 36.57
N GLN A 325 -31.81 7.58 36.46
CA GLN A 325 -32.65 8.01 37.58
C GLN A 325 -33.29 6.82 38.28
N ASP A 326 -33.26 6.84 39.61
CA ASP A 326 -34.08 5.94 40.42
C ASP A 326 -35.57 6.26 40.18
N PRO A 327 -36.41 5.26 39.84
CA PRO A 327 -37.82 5.50 39.51
C PRO A 327 -38.66 6.09 40.65
N SER A 328 -38.25 5.90 41.91
CA SER A 328 -38.99 6.33 43.11
C SER A 328 -38.61 7.73 43.56
N THR A 329 -37.32 8.09 43.48
CA THR A 329 -36.83 9.41 43.92
C THR A 329 -36.66 10.41 42.77
N GLY A 330 -36.48 9.92 41.54
CA GLY A 330 -36.13 10.75 40.38
C GLY A 330 -34.68 11.27 40.38
N LEU A 331 -33.88 10.89 41.38
CA LEU A 331 -32.49 11.31 41.51
C LEU A 331 -31.58 10.38 40.71
N TYR A 332 -30.51 10.93 40.15
CA TYR A 332 -29.50 10.24 39.38
C TYR A 332 -28.47 9.55 40.28
N GLY A 333 -28.02 8.39 39.80
CA GLY A 333 -26.92 7.60 40.35
C GLY A 333 -26.38 6.64 39.29
N VAL A 334 -25.39 5.85 39.66
CA VAL A 334 -24.79 4.82 38.78
C VAL A 334 -24.86 3.49 39.48
N LYS A 335 -25.39 2.50 38.77
CA LYS A 335 -25.53 1.13 39.24
C LYS A 335 -24.93 0.16 38.24
N ASN A 336 -24.15 -0.80 38.72
CA ASN A 336 -23.72 -1.92 37.91
C ASN A 336 -24.87 -2.91 37.73
N VAL A 337 -25.00 -3.52 36.56
CA VAL A 337 -26.02 -4.55 36.26
C VAL A 337 -25.97 -5.74 37.23
N ARG A 338 -24.82 -6.00 37.86
CA ARG A 338 -24.64 -7.02 38.92
C ARG A 338 -25.16 -6.59 40.30
N GLY A 339 -25.78 -5.43 40.41
CA GLY A 339 -26.51 -4.97 41.61
C GLY A 339 -25.78 -3.95 42.47
N GLU A 340 -24.47 -3.74 42.28
CA GLU A 340 -23.68 -2.77 43.03
C GLU A 340 -24.05 -1.32 42.66
N THR A 341 -24.41 -0.50 43.64
CA THR A 341 -24.54 0.95 43.46
C THR A 341 -23.18 1.60 43.70
N VAL A 342 -22.57 2.11 42.64
CA VAL A 342 -21.23 2.72 42.66
C VAL A 342 -21.29 4.22 42.86
N VAL A 343 -22.35 4.86 42.36
CA VAL A 343 -22.66 6.26 42.65
C VAL A 343 -24.07 6.31 43.23
N PRO A 344 -24.26 6.80 44.46
CA PRO A 344 -25.56 6.84 45.12
C PRO A 344 -26.58 7.69 44.36
N PHE A 345 -27.86 7.32 44.44
CA PHE A 345 -28.97 8.02 43.79
C PHE A 345 -29.37 9.29 44.56
N VAL A 346 -28.49 10.28 44.60
CA VAL A 346 -28.67 11.53 45.36
C VAL A 346 -28.58 12.79 44.49
N TYR A 347 -28.31 12.65 43.19
CA TYR A 347 -28.02 13.79 42.31
C TYR A 347 -29.26 14.25 41.56
N PRO A 348 -29.74 15.49 41.73
CA PRO A 348 -30.96 15.96 41.05
C PRO A 348 -30.86 15.98 39.52
N ARG A 349 -29.67 16.14 38.94
CA ARG A 349 -29.48 16.19 37.49
C ARG A 349 -28.06 15.84 37.05
N VAL A 350 -27.91 15.56 35.76
CA VAL A 350 -26.63 15.35 35.07
C VAL A 350 -26.51 16.34 33.93
N GLU A 351 -25.35 16.97 33.78
CA GLU A 351 -25.00 17.84 32.65
C GLU A 351 -23.97 17.18 31.73
N ARG A 352 -23.91 17.62 30.46
CA ARG A 352 -22.87 17.23 29.50
C ARG A 352 -22.11 18.45 29.00
N VAL A 353 -20.79 18.39 29.04
CA VAL A 353 -19.89 19.41 28.47
C VAL A 353 -18.86 18.72 27.61
N SER A 354 -18.87 18.96 26.29
CA SER A 354 -17.91 18.37 25.34
C SER A 354 -17.69 16.86 25.52
N GLY A 355 -18.76 16.08 25.74
CA GLY A 355 -18.68 14.63 25.95
C GLY A 355 -18.40 14.17 27.40
N ILE A 356 -18.06 15.09 28.31
CA ILE A 356 -17.85 14.83 29.75
C ILE A 356 -19.20 14.84 30.48
N ARG A 357 -19.40 13.89 31.40
CA ARG A 357 -20.60 13.77 32.23
C ARG A 357 -20.36 14.43 33.58
N LEU A 358 -21.22 15.38 33.95
CA LEU A 358 -21.14 16.09 35.23
C LEU A 358 -22.35 15.72 36.10
N LEU A 359 -22.11 15.12 37.27
CA LEU A 359 -23.14 14.99 38.30
C LEU A 359 -23.32 16.35 38.96
N VAL A 360 -24.57 16.78 39.18
CA VAL A 360 -24.87 18.06 39.81
C VAL A 360 -25.54 17.83 41.15
N ARG A 361 -24.96 18.41 42.21
CA ARG A 361 -25.50 18.38 43.58
C ARG A 361 -26.65 19.38 43.76
N SER A 362 -27.37 19.26 44.88
CA SER A 362 -28.46 20.17 45.26
C SER A 362 -28.02 21.62 45.49
N ASP A 363 -26.74 21.85 45.82
CA ASP A 363 -26.13 23.18 45.95
C ASP A 363 -25.63 23.76 44.61
N GLY A 364 -25.81 23.03 43.51
CA GLY A 364 -25.40 23.45 42.17
C GLY A 364 -23.95 23.09 41.80
N LYS A 365 -23.15 22.58 42.73
CA LYS A 365 -21.78 22.13 42.44
C LYS A 365 -21.78 20.91 41.53
N LYS A 366 -20.74 20.81 40.69
CA LYS A 366 -20.59 19.84 39.60
C LYS A 366 -19.36 18.98 39.85
N GLY A 367 -19.55 17.66 39.75
CA GLY A 367 -18.48 16.67 39.86
C GLY A 367 -18.36 15.87 38.56
N ILE A 368 -17.14 15.59 38.11
CA ILE A 368 -16.87 14.86 36.87
C ILE A 368 -17.03 13.36 37.11
N LEU A 369 -17.99 12.72 36.45
CA LEU A 369 -18.18 11.27 36.51
C LEU A 369 -17.11 10.58 35.64
N ARG A 370 -16.10 9.98 36.30
CA ARG A 370 -15.04 9.21 35.66
C ARG A 370 -15.59 7.85 35.22
N GLY A 371 -15.32 7.46 33.98
CA GLY A 371 -15.84 6.21 33.40
C GLY A 371 -15.40 6.01 31.95
N GLU A 372 -14.13 6.29 31.66
CA GLU A 372 -13.53 5.98 30.36
C GLU A 372 -13.44 4.46 30.17
N TRP A 373 -13.56 4.00 28.91
CA TRP A 373 -13.57 2.58 28.61
C TRP A 373 -12.31 1.88 29.16
N GLY A 374 -12.51 0.86 29.99
CA GLY A 374 -11.43 0.10 30.63
C GLY A 374 -11.00 0.60 32.01
N ARG A 375 -11.60 1.67 32.55
CA ARG A 375 -11.36 2.16 33.92
C ARG A 375 -12.59 1.98 34.82
N PRO A 376 -12.43 1.79 36.14
CA PRO A 376 -13.58 1.69 37.04
C PRO A 376 -14.36 3.01 37.07
N VAL A 377 -15.69 2.91 36.98
CA VAL A 377 -16.59 4.06 37.20
C VAL A 377 -16.57 4.39 38.68
N GLN A 378 -16.50 5.67 39.05
CA GLN A 378 -16.44 6.10 40.45
C GLN A 378 -17.16 7.43 40.65
N GLU A 379 -17.62 7.65 41.89
CA GLU A 379 -18.19 8.93 42.31
C GLU A 379 -17.14 10.06 42.27
N PRO A 380 -17.51 11.30 41.89
CA PRO A 380 -16.59 12.43 41.94
C PRO A 380 -16.04 12.69 43.34
N ASP A 381 -14.73 12.82 43.44
CA ASP A 381 -13.98 13.16 44.66
C ASP A 381 -13.83 14.67 44.89
N ALA A 382 -14.18 15.48 43.89
CA ALA A 382 -14.11 16.94 43.94
C ALA A 382 -15.29 17.60 43.22
N TRP A 383 -15.62 18.82 43.65
CA TRP A 383 -16.85 19.53 43.29
C TRP A 383 -16.56 20.99 42.95
N PHE A 384 -17.11 21.48 41.84
CA PHE A 384 -16.75 22.77 41.24
C PHE A 384 -18.00 23.55 40.79
N ASP A 385 -17.90 24.85 40.59
CA ASP A 385 -18.98 25.65 39.98
C ASP A 385 -19.05 25.45 38.47
N ALA A 386 -17.88 25.38 37.81
CA ALA A 386 -17.78 25.21 36.36
C ALA A 386 -16.61 24.32 35.95
N VAL A 387 -16.74 23.72 34.76
CA VAL A 387 -15.73 22.87 34.13
C VAL A 387 -15.60 23.28 32.66
N THR A 388 -14.38 23.53 32.21
CA THR A 388 -14.07 24.01 30.85
C THR A 388 -12.96 23.16 30.23
N THR A 389 -13.18 22.65 29.02
CA THR A 389 -12.16 21.91 28.26
C THR A 389 -11.09 22.87 27.72
N ILE A 390 -9.81 22.57 27.94
CA ILE A 390 -8.67 23.44 27.56
C ILE A 390 -7.77 22.84 26.46
N GLY A 391 -8.15 21.68 25.92
CA GLY A 391 -7.39 20.95 24.91
C GLY A 391 -8.25 19.87 24.25
N ASP A 392 -7.76 18.63 24.22
CA ASP A 392 -8.60 17.47 23.96
C ASP A 392 -9.53 17.18 25.17
N TYR A 393 -10.29 16.08 25.10
CA TYR A 393 -11.20 15.71 26.20
C TYR A 393 -10.47 15.28 27.48
N ASN A 394 -9.15 15.07 27.48
CA ASN A 394 -8.44 14.48 28.62
C ASN A 394 -8.09 15.49 29.72
N MET A 395 -7.98 16.79 29.39
CA MET A 395 -7.55 17.85 30.32
C MET A 395 -8.60 18.96 30.41
N VAL A 396 -9.00 19.30 31.64
CA VAL A 396 -10.03 20.31 31.90
C VAL A 396 -9.60 21.29 32.99
N SER A 397 -9.94 22.56 32.78
CA SER A 397 -9.91 23.58 33.81
C SER A 397 -11.18 23.48 34.66
N VAL A 398 -11.01 23.53 35.98
CA VAL A 398 -12.11 23.48 36.95
C VAL A 398 -12.15 24.77 37.75
N GLN A 399 -13.34 25.32 38.00
CA GLN A 399 -13.50 26.61 38.67
C GLN A 399 -14.41 26.48 39.90
N ASP A 400 -13.97 27.05 41.02
CA ASP A 400 -14.72 27.14 42.29
C ASP A 400 -14.71 28.58 42.79
N GLY A 401 -15.82 29.30 42.62
CA GLY A 401 -15.89 30.75 42.76
C GLY A 401 -14.96 31.45 41.76
N THR A 402 -14.01 32.23 42.27
CA THR A 402 -12.95 32.92 41.50
C THR A 402 -11.70 32.06 41.31
N LYS A 403 -11.61 30.90 41.97
CA LYS A 403 -10.44 30.04 41.98
C LYS A 403 -10.43 29.10 40.79
N VAL A 404 -9.25 28.86 40.22
CA VAL A 404 -9.05 28.00 39.05
C VAL A 404 -8.12 26.85 39.41
N GLY A 405 -8.44 25.64 38.92
CA GLY A 405 -7.67 24.42 39.10
C GLY A 405 -7.60 23.60 37.81
N LEU A 406 -6.84 22.51 37.85
CA LEU A 406 -6.59 21.61 36.71
C LEU A 406 -6.99 20.18 37.05
N TYR A 407 -7.74 19.55 36.15
CA TYR A 407 -8.22 18.18 36.31
C TYR A 407 -7.92 17.37 35.04
N SER A 408 -7.54 16.11 35.23
CA SER A 408 -7.35 15.11 34.18
C SER A 408 -8.43 14.04 34.27
N GLN A 409 -9.06 13.67 33.16
CA GLN A 409 -9.99 12.53 33.15
C GLN A 409 -9.31 11.19 33.47
N LYS A 410 -7.98 11.09 33.24
CA LYS A 410 -7.19 9.90 33.54
C LYS A 410 -6.64 9.88 34.96
N ALA A 411 -6.25 11.03 35.50
CA ALA A 411 -5.52 11.11 36.77
C ALA A 411 -6.29 11.82 37.91
N GLY A 412 -7.49 12.35 37.63
CA GLY A 412 -8.30 13.08 38.60
C GLY A 412 -7.85 14.53 38.78
N LEU A 413 -8.07 15.09 39.97
CA LEU A 413 -7.69 16.47 40.29
C LEU A 413 -6.16 16.60 40.41
N LEU A 414 -5.55 17.33 39.47
CA LEU A 414 -4.10 17.54 39.43
C LEU A 414 -3.67 18.78 40.21
N VAL A 415 -4.43 19.86 40.05
CA VAL A 415 -4.20 21.12 40.78
C VAL A 415 -5.52 21.57 41.41
N PRO A 416 -5.61 21.63 42.75
CA PRO A 416 -6.79 22.16 43.43
C PRO A 416 -7.09 23.62 43.05
N PRO A 417 -8.37 24.04 42.99
CA PRO A 417 -8.71 25.43 42.71
C PRO A 417 -8.07 26.41 43.70
N ALA A 418 -7.28 27.35 43.18
CA ALA A 418 -6.67 28.43 43.96
C ALA A 418 -6.79 29.80 43.27
N GLU A 419 -6.74 30.87 44.06
CA GLU A 419 -6.73 32.25 43.55
C GLU A 419 -5.47 32.52 42.73
N HIS A 420 -5.58 33.37 41.72
CA HIS A 420 -4.45 33.77 40.86
C HIS A 420 -3.73 32.59 40.16
N THR A 421 -4.40 31.45 40.00
CA THR A 421 -3.86 30.32 39.23
C THR A 421 -4.13 30.52 37.74
N LEU A 422 -3.09 30.46 36.91
CA LEU A 422 -3.19 30.59 35.45
C LEU A 422 -2.83 29.27 34.78
N ILE A 423 -3.62 28.86 33.79
CA ILE A 423 -3.41 27.62 33.05
C ILE A 423 -3.25 27.94 31.56
N SER A 424 -2.17 27.47 30.97
CA SER A 424 -1.92 27.49 29.52
C SER A 424 -1.76 26.07 29.01
N TYR A 425 -2.34 25.75 27.85
CA TYR A 425 -2.28 24.41 27.26
C TYR A 425 -1.51 24.43 25.94
N ASP A 426 -0.54 23.52 25.80
CA ASP A 426 0.19 23.29 24.55
C ASP A 426 -0.42 22.08 23.83
N SER A 427 -1.12 22.35 22.72
CA SER A 427 -1.77 21.31 21.93
C SER A 427 -0.81 20.40 21.16
N TYR A 428 0.43 20.85 20.88
CA TYR A 428 1.43 20.05 20.19
C TYR A 428 2.13 19.09 21.16
N ALA A 429 2.49 19.59 22.35
CA ALA A 429 3.13 18.79 23.39
C ALA A 429 2.15 17.95 24.21
N GLY A 430 0.85 18.28 24.20
CA GLY A 430 -0.18 17.61 25.00
C GLY A 430 -0.04 17.88 26.50
N THR A 431 0.46 19.05 26.89
CA THR A 431 0.79 19.40 28.28
C THR A 431 0.10 20.70 28.73
N ALA A 432 -0.15 20.81 30.03
CA ALA A 432 -0.71 22.01 30.66
C ALA A 432 0.32 22.65 31.59
N THR A 433 0.70 23.90 31.30
CA THR A 433 1.54 24.71 32.18
C THR A 433 0.66 25.47 33.16
N VAL A 434 0.88 25.25 34.46
CA VAL A 434 0.14 25.90 35.54
C VAL A 434 1.08 26.86 36.26
N THR A 435 0.68 28.13 36.35
CA THR A 435 1.31 29.13 37.19
C THR A 435 0.52 29.23 38.50
N GLY A 436 1.17 28.87 39.61
CA GLY A 436 0.56 28.93 40.93
C GLY A 436 0.51 30.34 41.52
N PRO A 437 -0.16 30.53 42.67
CA PRO A 437 -0.29 31.84 43.33
C PRO A 437 1.05 32.46 43.77
N ASP A 438 2.08 31.62 43.95
CA ASP A 438 3.45 32.02 44.28
C ASP A 438 4.29 32.40 43.04
N GLY A 439 3.68 32.41 41.85
CA GLY A 439 4.32 32.69 40.57
C GLY A 439 5.16 31.53 40.03
N LYS A 440 5.24 30.39 40.72
CA LYS A 440 5.96 29.22 40.23
C LYS A 440 5.19 28.53 39.13
N GLN A 441 5.92 28.04 38.13
CA GLN A 441 5.35 27.36 36.98
C GLN A 441 5.67 25.87 37.02
N ARG A 442 4.68 25.03 36.74
CA ARG A 442 4.82 23.58 36.66
C ARG A 442 4.08 23.05 35.44
N ILE A 443 4.69 22.14 34.71
CA ILE A 443 4.11 21.50 33.52
C ILE A 443 3.51 20.16 33.94
N TYR A 444 2.26 19.91 33.55
CA TYR A 444 1.49 18.70 33.84
C TYR A 444 1.12 17.96 32.56
N ARG A 445 1.13 16.63 32.61
CA ARG A 445 0.63 15.75 31.54
C ARG A 445 -0.70 15.10 31.93
N SER A 446 -1.42 14.56 30.95
CA SER A 446 -2.72 13.90 31.18
C SER A 446 -2.64 12.65 32.05
N ASP A 447 -1.48 11.99 32.15
CA ASP A 447 -1.25 10.87 33.07
C ASP A 447 -1.01 11.30 34.53
N GLY A 448 -0.91 12.60 34.80
CA GLY A 448 -0.65 13.17 36.12
C GLY A 448 0.81 13.43 36.44
N SER A 449 1.75 13.07 35.56
CA SER A 449 3.16 13.44 35.73
C SER A 449 3.35 14.96 35.66
N SER A 450 4.29 15.49 36.47
CA SER A 450 4.58 16.92 36.50
C SER A 450 6.07 17.24 36.72
N GLN A 451 6.52 18.38 36.19
CA GLN A 451 7.89 18.87 36.35
C GLN A 451 7.91 20.40 36.57
N ASP A 452 8.86 20.91 37.35
CA ASP A 452 9.06 22.36 37.49
C ASP A 452 9.43 22.94 36.11
N ALA A 453 8.80 24.05 35.72
CA ALA A 453 9.05 24.66 34.43
C ALA A 453 10.43 25.35 34.34
N ASN A 454 11.12 25.53 35.47
CA ASN A 454 12.46 26.10 35.54
C ASN A 454 13.58 25.06 35.63
N GLU A 455 13.26 23.78 35.87
CA GLU A 455 14.27 22.72 35.90
C GLU A 455 14.59 22.28 34.46
N PRO A 456 15.88 22.25 34.07
CA PRO A 456 16.26 21.72 32.77
C PRO A 456 15.87 20.25 32.69
N THR A 457 15.31 19.86 31.53
CA THR A 457 14.97 18.45 31.31
C THR A 457 16.25 17.68 31.09
N ILE A 458 16.51 16.67 31.93
CA ILE A 458 17.68 15.80 31.82
C ILE A 458 17.24 14.41 31.37
N TYR A 459 17.88 13.87 30.34
CA TYR A 459 17.68 12.50 29.89
C TYR A 459 19.03 11.78 29.73
N PRO A 460 19.08 10.47 30.00
CA PRO A 460 20.31 9.68 29.90
C PRO A 460 20.72 9.53 28.42
N LEU A 461 22.04 9.55 28.17
CA LEU A 461 22.62 9.21 26.87
C LEU A 461 23.35 7.86 26.97
N THR A 462 24.33 7.77 27.86
CA THR A 462 25.17 6.58 28.06
C THR A 462 25.22 6.22 29.54
N ASP A 463 26.04 5.22 29.91
CA ASP A 463 26.25 4.89 31.31
C ASP A 463 26.91 6.04 32.09
N THR A 464 27.71 6.88 31.42
CA THR A 464 28.51 7.97 32.00
C THR A 464 28.00 9.37 31.63
N LEU A 465 27.18 9.52 30.57
CA LEU A 465 26.73 10.82 30.06
C LEU A 465 25.20 11.01 30.10
N SER A 466 24.77 12.26 30.20
CA SER A 466 23.38 12.69 30.06
C SER A 466 23.29 13.96 29.22
N ALA A 467 22.10 14.29 28.73
CA ALA A 467 21.82 15.53 28.04
C ALA A 467 20.93 16.43 28.91
N SER A 468 21.23 17.72 28.92
CA SER A 468 20.46 18.75 29.63
C SER A 468 19.87 19.74 28.63
N VAL A 469 18.56 19.95 28.68
CA VAL A 469 17.84 20.89 27.79
C VAL A 469 17.56 22.20 28.53
N ASN A 470 18.01 23.32 27.97
CA ASN A 470 17.74 24.65 28.51
C ASN A 470 16.35 25.18 28.11
N LYS A 471 15.99 26.40 28.52
CA LYS A 471 14.69 27.01 28.21
C LYS A 471 14.54 27.40 26.74
N GLU A 472 15.65 27.68 26.08
CA GLU A 472 15.74 28.05 24.67
C GLU A 472 15.65 26.84 23.72
N GLY A 473 15.72 25.62 24.27
CA GLY A 473 15.69 24.36 23.53
C GLY A 473 17.06 23.82 23.15
N ASP A 474 18.15 24.51 23.51
CA ASP A 474 19.51 24.00 23.28
C ASP A 474 19.83 22.87 24.26
N VAL A 475 20.62 21.93 23.78
CA VAL A 475 21.00 20.70 24.47
C VAL A 475 22.49 20.70 24.75
N VAL A 476 22.89 20.45 26.00
CA VAL A 476 24.29 20.33 26.42
C VAL A 476 24.55 18.92 26.94
N ILE A 477 25.67 18.31 26.53
CA ILE A 477 26.13 17.03 27.08
C ILE A 477 26.79 17.29 28.43
N ILE A 478 26.33 16.54 29.44
CA ILE A 478 26.81 16.62 30.81
C ILE A 478 27.30 15.25 31.29
N GLU A 479 28.27 15.24 32.18
CA GLU A 479 28.59 14.04 32.97
C GLU A 479 27.39 13.66 33.84
N LYS A 480 27.03 12.38 33.85
CA LYS A 480 25.85 11.88 34.56
C LYS A 480 25.93 12.05 36.08
N GLU A 481 27.11 11.82 36.66
CA GLU A 481 27.32 11.90 38.11
C GLU A 481 27.51 13.34 38.61
N THR A 482 28.42 14.09 37.97
CA THR A 482 28.82 15.42 38.43
C THR A 482 27.95 16.54 37.88
N ARG A 483 27.16 16.26 36.82
CA ARG A 483 26.38 17.23 36.05
C ARG A 483 27.21 18.34 35.41
N GLN A 484 28.53 18.16 35.29
CA GLN A 484 29.39 19.14 34.63
C GLN A 484 29.19 19.10 33.11
N PRO A 485 29.06 20.25 32.42
CA PRO A 485 28.98 20.29 30.97
C PRO A 485 30.34 19.98 30.35
N ILE A 486 30.35 19.05 29.40
CA ILE A 486 31.55 18.67 28.64
C ILE A 486 31.48 19.10 27.18
N SER A 487 30.36 19.72 26.77
CA SER A 487 30.14 20.18 25.41
C SER A 487 29.65 21.62 25.37
N LYS A 488 29.75 22.25 24.19
CA LYS A 488 28.99 23.46 23.87
C LYS A 488 27.49 23.12 23.74
N PRO A 489 26.58 24.12 23.66
CA PRO A 489 25.18 23.88 23.32
C PRO A 489 25.00 23.42 21.86
N TYR A 490 24.05 22.51 21.65
CA TYR A 490 23.65 21.92 20.36
C TYR A 490 22.14 22.05 20.15
N GLN A 491 21.68 21.93 18.90
CA GLN A 491 20.25 21.94 18.58
C GLN A 491 19.56 20.62 18.99
N SER A 492 20.27 19.50 18.91
CA SER A 492 19.80 18.20 19.40
C SER A 492 20.98 17.29 19.74
N VAL A 493 20.77 16.38 20.70
CA VAL A 493 21.74 15.35 21.07
C VAL A 493 21.02 14.03 21.26
N TYR A 494 21.57 12.95 20.73
CA TYR A 494 21.04 11.59 20.89
C TYR A 494 22.17 10.56 20.80
N THR A 495 21.85 9.29 21.03
CA THR A 495 22.80 8.20 20.87
C THR A 495 22.54 7.38 19.61
N ASP A 496 23.60 7.02 18.90
CA ASP A 496 23.55 6.15 17.74
C ASP A 496 24.84 5.32 17.62
N HIS A 497 24.72 4.01 17.44
CA HIS A 497 25.87 3.08 17.37
C HIS A 497 26.88 3.25 18.53
N GLU A 498 26.36 3.35 19.77
CA GLU A 498 27.11 3.63 21.01
C GLU A 498 27.80 5.01 21.08
N LEU A 499 27.79 5.79 20.00
CA LEU A 499 28.28 7.15 19.98
C LEU A 499 27.20 8.14 20.43
N VAL A 500 27.62 9.26 21.01
CA VAL A 500 26.76 10.42 21.23
C VAL A 500 26.88 11.35 20.02
N VAL A 501 25.75 11.59 19.38
CA VAL A 501 25.61 12.45 18.20
C VAL A 501 25.08 13.81 18.64
N ALA A 502 25.82 14.87 18.37
CA ALA A 502 25.47 16.24 18.75
C ALA A 502 25.31 17.13 17.50
N VAL A 503 24.08 17.50 17.15
CA VAL A 503 23.74 18.16 15.88
C VAL A 503 23.72 19.68 16.04
N ASP A 504 24.36 20.37 15.09
CA ASP A 504 24.40 21.83 15.01
C ASP A 504 24.29 22.28 13.54
N GLY A 505 23.08 22.64 13.10
CA GLY A 505 22.81 23.04 11.72
C GLY A 505 22.88 21.86 10.75
N ASP A 506 23.75 21.94 9.74
CA ASP A 506 23.93 20.91 8.71
C ASP A 506 25.14 19.99 8.97
N ALA A 507 25.67 20.03 10.19
CA ALA A 507 26.75 19.18 10.66
C ALA A 507 26.49 18.64 12.07
N ALA A 508 27.21 17.59 12.45
CA ALA A 508 27.17 17.01 13.78
C ALA A 508 28.57 16.70 14.29
N ASP A 509 28.75 16.88 15.58
CA ASP A 509 29.91 16.39 16.33
C ASP A 509 29.60 15.01 16.91
N LEU A 510 30.62 14.14 16.96
CA LEU A 510 30.51 12.81 17.56
C LEU A 510 31.36 12.72 18.81
N TYR A 511 30.82 12.08 19.84
CA TYR A 511 31.52 11.76 21.07
C TYR A 511 31.47 10.25 21.33
N THR A 512 32.55 9.72 21.88
CA THR A 512 32.61 8.37 22.46
C THR A 512 31.65 8.25 23.65
N PRO A 513 31.28 7.02 24.07
CA PRO A 513 30.44 6.82 25.25
C PRO A 513 30.91 7.53 26.52
N ASP A 514 32.24 7.72 26.65
CA ASP A 514 32.92 8.34 27.80
C ASP A 514 33.13 9.86 27.66
N GLY A 515 32.70 10.47 26.55
CA GLY A 515 32.70 11.93 26.38
C GLY A 515 33.90 12.51 25.64
N ASN A 516 34.78 11.68 25.07
CA ASN A 516 35.84 12.18 24.17
C ASN A 516 35.28 12.52 22.79
N MET A 517 35.56 13.73 22.30
CA MET A 517 35.11 14.21 20.98
C MET A 517 35.95 13.62 19.84
N LEU A 518 35.30 12.98 18.87
CA LEU A 518 35.94 12.35 17.70
C LEU A 518 36.09 13.31 16.51
N THR A 519 35.21 14.32 16.42
CA THR A 519 35.09 15.25 15.28
C THR A 519 35.76 16.58 15.59
N THR A 520 37.08 16.68 15.39
CA THR A 520 37.84 17.93 15.60
C THR A 520 37.85 18.82 14.36
N ASP A 521 38.61 18.43 13.33
CA ASP A 521 38.76 19.19 12.08
C ASP A 521 37.71 18.81 11.02
N VAL A 522 37.08 17.65 11.21
CA VAL A 522 36.07 17.08 10.32
C VAL A 522 34.83 16.77 11.14
N LYS A 523 33.69 17.32 10.72
CA LYS A 523 32.37 17.05 11.30
C LYS A 523 31.60 16.06 10.44
N ILE A 524 30.53 15.47 10.96
CA ILE A 524 29.65 14.58 10.19
C ILE A 524 28.55 15.40 9.52
N ALA A 525 28.26 15.12 8.25
CA ALA A 525 27.20 15.83 7.53
C ALA A 525 25.81 15.46 8.05
N ALA A 526 25.07 16.44 8.58
CA ALA A 526 23.71 16.29 9.08
C ALA A 526 22.69 16.64 7.99
N ARG A 527 22.63 15.80 6.96
CA ARG A 527 21.78 16.01 5.76
C ARG A 527 20.92 14.80 5.41
N TYR A 528 20.74 13.88 6.35
CA TYR A 528 19.97 12.65 6.17
C TYR A 528 18.46 12.88 6.38
N LYS A 529 17.64 11.97 5.83
CA LYS A 529 16.19 12.16 5.60
C LYS A 529 15.32 12.24 6.85
N SER A 530 15.88 11.96 8.03
CA SER A 530 15.14 11.95 9.30
C SER A 530 15.36 13.24 10.07
N ILE A 531 14.25 13.86 10.51
CA ILE A 531 14.28 15.07 11.37
C ILE A 531 14.84 14.71 12.77
N GLU A 532 14.58 13.48 13.23
CA GLU A 532 15.03 13.00 14.53
C GLU A 532 16.49 12.48 14.50
N ARG A 533 16.93 11.94 13.35
CA ARG A 533 18.30 11.41 13.16
C ARG A 533 18.91 11.92 11.85
N PRO A 534 19.45 13.15 11.83
CA PRO A 534 19.88 13.80 10.60
C PRO A 534 21.24 13.34 10.06
N ILE A 535 21.92 12.37 10.70
CA ILE A 535 23.16 11.76 10.16
C ILE A 535 22.91 10.31 9.70
N MET A 536 23.80 9.79 8.86
CA MET A 536 23.80 8.38 8.46
C MET A 536 25.10 7.73 8.95
N LEU A 537 24.99 6.69 9.76
CA LEU A 537 26.09 5.82 10.19
C LEU A 537 25.82 4.41 9.67
N ILE A 538 26.85 3.75 9.12
CA ILE A 538 26.72 2.39 8.55
C ILE A 538 27.86 1.52 9.07
N ASP A 539 27.51 0.45 9.77
CA ASP A 539 28.44 -0.57 10.25
C ASP A 539 28.93 -1.47 9.12
N ILE A 540 30.24 -1.68 9.09
CA ILE A 540 30.92 -2.65 8.23
C ILE A 540 32.03 -3.30 9.05
N GLY A 541 31.76 -4.47 9.61
CA GLY A 541 32.66 -5.09 10.59
C GLY A 541 32.71 -4.25 11.88
N GLU A 542 33.92 -3.94 12.35
CA GLU A 542 34.15 -3.09 13.54
C GLU A 542 34.27 -1.59 13.21
N ALA A 543 34.00 -1.19 11.96
CA ALA A 543 34.13 0.19 11.50
C ALA A 543 32.79 0.79 11.10
N ILE A 544 32.61 2.07 11.40
CA ILE A 544 31.44 2.86 11.02
C ILE A 544 31.83 3.77 9.86
N TYR A 545 31.06 3.76 8.78
CA TYR A 545 31.30 4.62 7.61
C TYR A 545 30.19 5.68 7.46
N THR A 546 30.59 6.89 7.07
CA THR A 546 29.68 8.04 6.92
C THR A 546 30.28 9.10 5.98
N ALA A 547 29.61 10.26 5.82
CA ALA A 547 30.15 11.41 5.13
C ALA A 547 30.59 12.51 6.12
N GLY A 548 31.86 12.87 6.04
CA GLY A 548 32.42 14.01 6.75
C GLY A 548 32.38 15.29 5.93
N THR A 549 32.39 16.44 6.63
CA THR A 549 32.47 17.78 6.05
C THR A 549 33.46 18.65 6.83
N LYS A 550 34.09 19.61 6.15
CA LYS A 550 34.95 20.63 6.77
C LYS A 550 34.15 21.91 6.96
N ASN A 551 34.35 22.59 8.09
CA ASN A 551 33.73 23.87 8.37
C ASN A 551 33.95 24.83 7.18
N ASP A 552 32.88 25.49 6.73
CA ASP A 552 32.82 26.52 5.68
C ASP A 552 32.95 26.09 4.20
N THR A 553 33.25 24.83 3.88
CA THR A 553 33.34 24.40 2.45
C THR A 553 32.05 23.80 1.91
N GLY A 554 31.24 23.16 2.76
CA GLY A 554 30.06 22.40 2.36
C GLY A 554 30.35 21.19 1.47
N GLU A 555 31.63 20.85 1.30
CA GLU A 555 32.09 19.67 0.57
C GLU A 555 32.10 18.47 1.51
N LEU A 556 31.80 17.32 0.92
CA LEU A 556 31.71 16.04 1.59
C LEU A 556 32.87 15.13 1.17
N ALA A 557 33.25 14.25 2.09
CA ALA A 557 34.18 13.15 1.89
C ALA A 557 33.65 11.89 2.58
N LEU A 558 33.99 10.71 2.07
CA LEU A 558 33.82 9.46 2.80
C LEU A 558 34.74 9.47 4.02
N VAL A 559 34.17 9.11 5.16
CA VAL A 559 34.85 9.03 6.44
C VAL A 559 34.59 7.66 7.05
N LYS A 560 35.61 7.11 7.69
CA LYS A 560 35.60 5.86 8.44
C LYS A 560 35.92 6.15 9.90
N ILE A 561 35.17 5.56 10.82
CA ILE A 561 35.41 5.60 12.25
C ILE A 561 35.74 4.18 12.69
N ALA A 562 36.92 3.99 13.28
CA ALA A 562 37.37 2.71 13.80
C ALA A 562 38.36 2.95 14.95
N ASN A 563 38.33 2.10 15.97
CA ASN A 563 39.20 2.19 17.15
C ASN A 563 39.16 3.60 17.79
N ASP A 564 37.96 4.13 18.04
CA ASP A 564 37.73 5.48 18.61
C ASP A 564 38.45 6.61 17.86
N SER A 565 38.68 6.45 16.55
CA SER A 565 39.35 7.44 15.72
C SER A 565 38.62 7.64 14.39
N LEU A 566 38.64 8.88 13.89
CA LEU A 566 38.03 9.28 12.62
C LEU A 566 39.11 9.41 11.53
N GLN A 567 38.91 8.75 10.38
CA GLN A 567 39.80 8.73 9.22
C GLN A 567 39.06 9.18 7.96
N VAL A 568 39.67 10.07 7.17
CA VAL A 568 39.11 10.54 5.90
C VAL A 568 39.58 9.64 4.75
N GLU A 569 38.65 8.99 4.06
CA GLU A 569 38.91 7.97 3.03
C GLU A 569 38.90 8.55 1.60
N SER A 570 38.45 9.80 1.43
CA SER A 570 38.36 10.43 0.11
C SER A 570 38.58 11.94 0.13
N ASP A 571 38.87 12.54 -1.02
CA ASP A 571 38.92 14.00 -1.16
C ASP A 571 37.59 14.68 -0.79
N PHE A 572 37.68 15.86 -0.18
CA PHE A 572 36.54 16.77 0.00
C PHE A 572 36.21 17.41 -1.35
N ARG A 573 35.28 16.79 -2.09
CA ARG A 573 34.85 17.28 -3.42
C ARG A 573 33.40 16.96 -3.77
N TYR A 574 32.74 16.17 -2.93
CA TYR A 574 31.37 15.74 -3.14
C TYR A 574 30.41 16.73 -2.50
N HIS A 575 29.16 16.76 -2.93
CA HIS A 575 28.16 17.66 -2.34
C HIS A 575 26.95 16.91 -1.77
N SER A 576 26.75 15.65 -2.16
CA SER A 576 25.77 14.76 -1.57
C SER A 576 26.30 13.33 -1.59
N PHE A 577 25.74 12.50 -0.71
CA PHE A 577 26.01 11.08 -0.68
C PHE A 577 24.72 10.32 -0.37
N THR A 578 24.67 9.08 -0.83
CA THR A 578 23.67 8.09 -0.43
C THR A 578 24.41 6.79 -0.16
N ALA A 579 23.81 5.88 0.60
CA ALA A 579 24.40 4.58 0.81
C ALA A 579 23.34 3.47 0.82
N TRP A 580 23.79 2.28 0.45
CA TRP A 580 22.96 1.09 0.33
C TRP A 580 23.66 -0.05 1.05
N GLN A 581 22.97 -0.71 1.98
CA GLN A 581 23.44 -1.98 2.52
C GLN A 581 23.14 -3.09 1.51
N VAL A 582 24.17 -3.86 1.18
CA VAL A 582 24.13 -4.93 0.17
C VAL A 582 24.79 -6.16 0.78
N ASN A 583 24.00 -7.00 1.44
CA ASN A 583 24.47 -8.09 2.32
C ASN A 583 25.33 -7.53 3.47
N GLU A 584 26.48 -8.15 3.79
CA GLU A 584 27.46 -7.69 4.80
C GLU A 584 28.37 -6.55 4.30
N ARG A 585 27.98 -5.87 3.23
CA ARG A 585 28.75 -4.79 2.59
C ARG A 585 27.89 -3.55 2.46
N ALA A 586 28.54 -2.42 2.19
CA ALA A 586 27.85 -1.18 1.84
C ALA A 586 28.37 -0.60 0.52
N LEU A 587 27.45 -0.03 -0.23
CA LEU A 587 27.75 0.80 -1.39
C LEU A 587 27.49 2.25 -1.01
N PHE A 588 28.53 3.08 -0.98
CA PHE A 588 28.39 4.53 -0.86
C PHE A 588 28.44 5.17 -2.25
N VAL A 589 27.50 6.04 -2.52
CA VAL A 589 27.38 6.78 -3.78
C VAL A 589 27.54 8.24 -3.48
N PHE A 590 28.67 8.81 -3.87
CA PHE A 590 28.96 10.22 -3.70
C PHE A 590 28.76 10.97 -5.02
N VAL A 591 28.13 12.14 -4.95
CA VAL A 591 27.82 12.97 -6.13
C VAL A 591 28.78 14.16 -6.20
N GLN A 592 29.45 14.30 -7.34
CA GLN A 592 30.32 15.42 -7.68
C GLN A 592 29.51 16.64 -8.12
N LYS A 593 30.09 17.85 -8.06
CA LYS A 593 29.40 19.11 -8.42
C LYS A 593 28.81 19.09 -9.85
N ASP A 594 29.43 18.40 -10.78
CA ASP A 594 28.98 18.26 -12.17
C ASP A 594 27.85 17.23 -12.38
N GLY A 595 27.43 16.51 -11.32
CA GLY A 595 26.38 15.49 -11.35
C GLY A 595 26.90 14.06 -11.57
N ARG A 596 28.18 13.87 -11.91
CA ARG A 596 28.77 12.54 -11.95
C ARG A 596 28.84 11.92 -10.56
N ARG A 597 28.80 10.60 -10.51
CA ARG A 597 28.80 9.84 -9.25
C ARG A 597 30.06 9.00 -9.12
N ASP A 598 30.57 8.89 -7.91
CA ASP A 598 31.63 7.95 -7.53
C ASP A 598 31.03 6.90 -6.60
N LEU A 599 31.21 5.62 -6.94
CA LEU A 599 30.72 4.47 -6.17
C LEU A 599 31.87 3.88 -5.37
N TRP A 600 31.65 3.71 -4.07
CA TRP A 600 32.58 3.12 -3.13
C TRP A 600 31.97 1.84 -2.57
N PHE A 601 32.56 0.70 -2.90
CA PHE A 601 32.16 -0.62 -2.44
C PHE A 601 33.00 -0.96 -1.21
N ALA A 602 32.39 -0.85 -0.03
CA ALA A 602 33.04 -1.10 1.26
C ALA A 602 32.58 -2.46 1.84
N GLY A 603 33.51 -3.27 2.34
CA GLY A 603 33.22 -4.59 2.89
C GLY A 603 34.47 -5.39 3.28
N GLY A 604 34.47 -6.03 4.47
CA GLY A 604 35.56 -6.86 4.99
C GLY A 604 36.84 -6.08 5.37
N ASP A 605 37.94 -6.79 5.63
CA ASP A 605 39.23 -6.25 6.11
C ASP A 605 40.04 -5.43 5.06
N GLY A 606 39.46 -5.13 3.89
CA GLY A 606 40.14 -4.54 2.74
C GLY A 606 39.71 -3.09 2.40
N ALA A 607 40.55 -2.39 1.64
CA ALA A 607 40.25 -1.03 1.16
C ALA A 607 39.04 -1.03 0.20
N ALA A 608 38.17 -0.02 0.32
CA ALA A 608 36.97 0.10 -0.50
C ALA A 608 37.33 0.22 -1.99
N ARG A 609 36.69 -0.59 -2.85
CA ARG A 609 36.87 -0.47 -4.30
C ARG A 609 36.07 0.72 -4.83
N ARG A 610 36.63 1.45 -5.79
CA ARG A 610 36.04 2.68 -6.31
C ARG A 610 35.77 2.64 -7.80
N LEU A 611 34.61 3.14 -8.22
CA LEU A 611 34.29 3.47 -9.62
C LEU A 611 34.04 4.98 -9.71
N GLU A 612 34.81 5.68 -10.53
CA GLU A 612 34.72 7.15 -10.65
C GLU A 612 33.91 7.59 -11.87
N GLY A 613 33.19 8.70 -11.72
CA GLY A 613 32.66 9.47 -12.84
C GLY A 613 31.51 8.80 -13.59
N ILE A 614 30.71 7.96 -12.93
CA ILE A 614 29.58 7.28 -13.58
C ILE A 614 28.39 8.22 -13.77
N SER A 615 27.52 7.88 -14.73
CA SER A 615 26.34 8.68 -15.07
C SER A 615 25.06 8.25 -14.33
N GLY A 616 24.94 6.97 -13.95
CA GLY A 616 23.76 6.44 -13.30
C GLY A 616 23.98 5.05 -12.72
N TYR A 617 23.12 4.62 -11.80
CA TYR A 617 23.21 3.30 -11.17
C TYR A 617 21.84 2.78 -10.73
N ARG A 618 21.75 1.47 -10.47
CA ARG A 618 20.61 0.81 -9.84
C ARG A 618 21.12 -0.34 -8.96
N VAL A 619 20.63 -0.44 -7.74
CA VAL A 619 20.97 -1.53 -6.81
C VAL A 619 19.80 -2.52 -6.74
N ASP A 620 20.07 -3.81 -6.90
CA ASP A 620 19.12 -4.87 -6.56
C ASP A 620 19.56 -5.55 -5.27
N SER A 621 19.09 -5.03 -4.15
CA SER A 621 19.46 -5.50 -2.80
C SER A 621 19.15 -7.00 -2.60
N ASN A 622 18.19 -7.57 -3.33
CA ASN A 622 17.86 -8.99 -3.21
C ASN A 622 18.86 -9.93 -3.91
N SER A 623 19.64 -9.43 -4.87
CA SER A 623 20.66 -10.23 -5.60
C SER A 623 22.08 -9.84 -5.25
N GLY A 624 22.28 -8.68 -4.61
CA GLY A 624 23.60 -8.12 -4.40
C GLY A 624 24.24 -7.57 -5.67
N LEU A 625 23.47 -7.42 -6.75
CA LEU A 625 23.95 -6.88 -8.02
C LEU A 625 23.80 -5.37 -8.08
N VAL A 626 24.83 -4.72 -8.62
CA VAL A 626 24.87 -3.28 -8.85
C VAL A 626 24.98 -3.02 -10.34
N PHE A 627 23.94 -2.42 -10.92
CA PHE A 627 23.90 -2.02 -12.32
C PHE A 627 24.47 -0.61 -12.42
N VAL A 628 25.49 -0.42 -13.25
CA VAL A 628 26.26 0.82 -13.37
C VAL A 628 26.22 1.30 -14.80
N GLN A 629 25.88 2.57 -15.01
CA GLN A 629 25.88 3.22 -16.32
C GLN A 629 27.11 4.11 -16.46
N GLY A 630 28.08 3.62 -17.24
CA GLY A 630 29.28 4.38 -17.62
C GLY A 630 29.19 4.94 -19.05
N ASN A 631 30.32 5.47 -19.54
CA ASN A 631 30.42 6.02 -20.90
C ASN A 631 30.14 5.00 -22.02
N GLY A 632 30.37 3.70 -21.74
CA GLY A 632 30.16 2.58 -22.66
C GLY A 632 28.82 1.86 -22.51
N GLY A 633 27.84 2.47 -21.84
CA GLY A 633 26.54 1.86 -21.55
C GLY A 633 26.44 1.27 -20.15
N TRP A 634 25.48 0.36 -19.96
CA TRP A 634 25.23 -0.33 -18.70
C TRP A 634 26.11 -1.55 -18.53
N ASP A 635 26.49 -1.84 -17.28
CA ASP A 635 27.24 -3.00 -16.83
C ASP A 635 26.73 -3.50 -15.47
N VAL A 636 27.04 -4.75 -15.13
CA VAL A 636 26.71 -5.35 -13.83
C VAL A 636 27.98 -5.58 -13.02
N TYR A 637 27.93 -5.21 -11.75
CA TYR A 637 28.99 -5.38 -10.77
C TYR A 637 28.47 -6.19 -9.57
N ALA A 638 29.35 -6.98 -8.96
CA ALA A 638 29.11 -7.60 -7.67
C ALA A 638 29.23 -6.56 -6.54
N ALA A 639 28.77 -6.93 -5.34
CA ALA A 639 28.83 -6.08 -4.15
C ALA A 639 30.27 -5.74 -3.66
N ASP A 640 31.31 -6.43 -4.14
CA ASP A 640 32.73 -6.04 -3.94
C ASP A 640 33.26 -5.09 -5.04
N GLY A 641 32.41 -4.71 -6.00
CA GLY A 641 32.81 -3.89 -7.14
C GLY A 641 33.56 -4.66 -8.23
N ASN A 642 33.62 -6.00 -8.18
CA ASN A 642 34.07 -6.78 -9.34
C ASN A 642 33.06 -6.67 -10.47
N ARG A 643 33.54 -6.29 -11.67
CA ARG A 643 32.72 -6.22 -12.87
C ARG A 643 32.39 -7.65 -13.33
N LEU A 644 31.10 -7.95 -13.51
CA LEU A 644 30.60 -9.27 -13.90
C LEU A 644 30.27 -9.36 -15.40
N THR A 645 30.15 -8.23 -16.09
CA THR A 645 29.85 -8.16 -17.52
C THR A 645 30.88 -7.35 -18.31
N ASN A 646 30.94 -7.51 -19.63
CA ASN A 646 31.96 -6.88 -20.49
C ASN A 646 31.45 -5.68 -21.33
N GLY A 647 30.36 -5.02 -20.93
CA GLY A 647 29.88 -3.75 -21.47
C GLY A 647 29.22 -3.78 -22.85
N GLY A 648 28.74 -2.62 -23.29
CA GLY A 648 28.05 -2.43 -24.58
C GLY A 648 26.53 -2.62 -24.53
N TYR A 649 25.93 -2.58 -23.33
CA TYR A 649 24.49 -2.70 -23.17
C TYR A 649 23.81 -1.33 -23.12
N ARG A 650 22.82 -1.13 -23.98
CA ARG A 650 21.94 0.04 -23.94
C ARG A 650 20.99 -0.01 -22.74
N SER A 651 20.53 -1.21 -22.39
CA SER A 651 19.68 -1.44 -21.22
C SER A 651 19.86 -2.87 -20.70
N LEU A 652 19.62 -3.03 -19.40
CA LEU A 652 19.64 -4.30 -18.68
C LEU A 652 18.36 -4.41 -17.84
N GLU A 653 17.63 -5.51 -18.01
CA GLU A 653 16.38 -5.79 -17.30
C GLU A 653 16.47 -7.16 -16.62
N VAL A 654 16.33 -7.18 -15.29
CA VAL A 654 16.26 -8.42 -14.53
C VAL A 654 14.91 -9.07 -14.76
N ILE A 655 14.92 -10.27 -15.35
CA ILE A 655 13.74 -11.08 -15.60
C ILE A 655 13.71 -12.21 -14.57
N LYS A 656 12.62 -12.28 -13.81
CA LYS A 656 12.31 -13.41 -12.92
C LYS A 656 11.38 -14.35 -13.65
N THR A 657 11.75 -15.63 -13.76
CA THR A 657 10.86 -16.66 -14.29
C THR A 657 10.04 -17.28 -13.17
N VAL A 658 8.98 -18.00 -13.54
CA VAL A 658 8.31 -18.93 -12.63
C VAL A 658 9.40 -19.87 -12.09
N GLY A 659 9.45 -20.09 -10.77
CA GLY A 659 10.54 -20.83 -10.11
C GLY A 659 11.64 -19.96 -9.49
N GLY A 660 11.57 -18.63 -9.67
CA GLY A 660 12.44 -17.68 -8.95
C GLY A 660 13.85 -17.53 -9.51
N GLN A 661 14.17 -18.25 -10.59
CA GLN A 661 15.43 -18.06 -11.32
C GLN A 661 15.49 -16.66 -11.94
N ARG A 662 16.68 -16.08 -11.92
CA ARG A 662 16.93 -14.70 -12.34
C ARG A 662 17.81 -14.70 -13.58
N PHE A 663 17.29 -14.12 -14.65
CA PHE A 663 18.00 -13.90 -15.90
C PHE A 663 18.07 -12.40 -16.16
N VAL A 664 18.90 -11.97 -17.11
CA VAL A 664 18.96 -10.57 -17.51
C VAL A 664 18.73 -10.47 -19.00
N ALA A 665 17.61 -9.88 -19.43
CA ALA A 665 17.50 -9.44 -20.81
C ALA A 665 18.35 -8.19 -21.00
N TYR A 666 19.11 -8.17 -22.08
CA TYR A 666 19.94 -7.02 -22.43
C TYR A 666 19.56 -6.52 -23.82
N GLN A 667 19.58 -5.21 -23.99
CA GLN A 667 19.56 -4.58 -25.31
C GLN A 667 20.97 -4.17 -25.69
N ASP A 668 21.46 -4.66 -26.82
CA ASP A 668 22.79 -4.33 -27.31
C ASP A 668 22.84 -2.88 -27.85
N GLN A 669 23.90 -2.16 -27.50
CA GLN A 669 24.05 -0.74 -27.84
C GLN A 669 24.28 -0.50 -29.33
N ARG A 670 24.92 -1.43 -30.03
CA ARG A 670 25.27 -1.29 -31.45
C ARG A 670 24.11 -1.65 -32.37
N THR A 671 23.42 -2.75 -32.06
CA THR A 671 22.36 -3.32 -32.91
C THR A 671 20.96 -2.90 -32.48
N GLY A 672 20.76 -2.55 -31.20
CA GLY A 672 19.43 -2.30 -30.63
C GLY A 672 18.57 -3.55 -30.46
N LEU A 673 19.12 -4.74 -30.75
CA LEU A 673 18.46 -6.03 -30.58
C LEU A 673 18.70 -6.57 -29.16
N TYR A 674 17.81 -7.47 -28.76
CA TYR A 674 17.82 -8.11 -27.46
C TYR A 674 18.53 -9.47 -27.49
N GLY A 675 19.22 -9.75 -26.39
CA GLY A 675 19.72 -11.06 -26.02
C GLY A 675 19.40 -11.37 -24.56
N LEU A 676 19.94 -12.48 -24.05
CA LEU A 676 19.70 -12.97 -22.71
C LEU A 676 21.03 -13.36 -22.05
N LEU A 677 21.22 -12.93 -20.81
CA LEU A 677 22.26 -13.41 -19.90
C LEU A 677 21.67 -14.44 -18.94
N GLY A 678 22.45 -15.46 -18.62
CA GLY A 678 22.11 -16.50 -17.67
C GLY A 678 22.12 -16.03 -16.22
N THR A 679 21.83 -16.94 -15.30
CA THR A 679 21.91 -16.71 -13.85
C THR A 679 23.32 -16.37 -13.38
N ASP A 680 24.34 -16.80 -14.12
CA ASP A 680 25.76 -16.50 -13.92
C ASP A 680 26.22 -15.25 -14.69
N LEU A 681 25.27 -14.52 -15.29
CA LEU A 681 25.48 -13.34 -16.13
C LEU A 681 26.31 -13.58 -17.41
N ARG A 682 26.51 -14.85 -17.81
CA ARG A 682 27.11 -15.17 -19.11
C ARG A 682 26.07 -15.05 -20.23
N VAL A 683 26.52 -14.68 -21.42
CA VAL A 683 25.65 -14.57 -22.61
C VAL A 683 25.10 -15.95 -22.96
N LEU A 684 23.79 -16.15 -22.80
CA LEU A 684 23.08 -17.34 -23.26
C LEU A 684 22.71 -17.20 -24.74
N THR A 685 22.31 -16.00 -25.15
CA THR A 685 21.95 -15.72 -26.55
C THR A 685 22.56 -14.40 -27.02
N PRO A 686 23.17 -14.34 -28.22
CA PRO A 686 23.63 -13.09 -28.82
C PRO A 686 22.44 -12.15 -29.11
N PRO A 687 22.68 -10.84 -29.33
CA PRO A 687 21.61 -9.89 -29.61
C PRO A 687 21.06 -10.09 -31.03
N LYS A 688 20.01 -10.89 -31.15
CA LYS A 688 19.34 -11.21 -32.43
C LYS A 688 17.81 -11.11 -32.39
N TYR A 689 17.24 -10.81 -31.23
CA TYR A 689 15.79 -10.75 -31.06
C TYR A 689 15.30 -9.31 -31.03
N GLU A 690 14.10 -9.06 -31.51
CA GLU A 690 13.43 -7.75 -31.39
C GLU A 690 12.80 -7.57 -30.00
N SER A 691 12.42 -8.67 -29.35
CA SER A 691 12.03 -8.73 -27.95
C SER A 691 12.31 -10.11 -27.35
N VAL A 692 12.60 -10.13 -26.05
CA VAL A 692 12.66 -11.35 -25.22
C VAL A 692 11.86 -11.05 -23.97
N LYS A 693 10.86 -11.88 -23.67
CA LYS A 693 9.99 -11.72 -22.48
C LYS A 693 9.81 -13.05 -21.77
N PRO A 694 9.64 -13.04 -20.44
CA PRO A 694 9.20 -14.22 -19.70
C PRO A 694 7.82 -14.70 -20.20
N ALA A 695 7.70 -15.99 -20.48
CA ALA A 695 6.51 -16.59 -21.09
C ALA A 695 5.27 -16.45 -20.19
N ASP A 696 5.43 -16.59 -18.88
CA ASP A 696 4.38 -16.41 -17.88
C ASP A 696 3.88 -14.97 -17.78
N LYS A 697 4.64 -13.97 -18.21
CA LYS A 697 4.14 -12.58 -18.29
C LYS A 697 3.32 -12.36 -19.55
N VAL A 698 3.74 -12.96 -20.67
CA VAL A 698 3.00 -12.87 -21.94
C VAL A 698 1.70 -13.69 -21.88
N PHE A 699 1.72 -14.79 -21.15
CA PHE A 699 0.61 -15.73 -20.97
C PHE A 699 0.17 -15.82 -19.50
N SER A 700 0.13 -14.68 -18.81
CA SER A 700 -0.19 -14.63 -17.36
C SER A 700 -1.55 -15.23 -17.02
N GLN A 701 -2.52 -15.16 -17.92
CA GLN A 701 -3.84 -15.75 -17.76
C GLN A 701 -3.85 -17.30 -17.75
N PHE A 702 -2.74 -17.93 -18.12
CA PHE A 702 -2.60 -19.39 -18.18
C PHE A 702 -1.99 -20.00 -16.93
N GLY A 703 -1.45 -19.21 -16.00
CA GLY A 703 -0.80 -19.73 -14.79
C GLY A 703 0.29 -20.77 -15.13
N LEU A 704 1.11 -20.49 -16.15
CA LEU A 704 2.13 -21.42 -16.62
C LEU A 704 3.09 -21.78 -15.47
N SER A 705 3.26 -23.08 -15.22
CA SER A 705 4.30 -23.61 -14.32
C SER A 705 5.65 -23.66 -15.06
N PRO A 706 6.81 -23.49 -14.37
CA PRO A 706 8.14 -23.48 -15.00
C PRO A 706 8.44 -24.80 -15.72
N ASP A 707 7.88 -25.89 -15.20
CA ASP A 707 8.11 -27.24 -15.72
C ASP A 707 7.18 -27.57 -16.90
N GLN A 708 6.24 -26.66 -17.22
CA GLN A 708 5.15 -26.87 -18.17
C GLN A 708 5.16 -25.90 -19.36
N ALA A 709 6.16 -25.04 -19.49
CA ALA A 709 6.36 -24.21 -20.68
C ALA A 709 7.82 -23.73 -20.77
N PRO A 710 8.36 -23.49 -21.97
CA PRO A 710 9.63 -22.80 -22.10
C PRO A 710 9.58 -21.42 -21.41
N PRO A 711 10.62 -21.03 -20.66
CA PRO A 711 10.59 -19.85 -19.78
C PRO A 711 10.50 -18.52 -20.52
N PHE A 712 10.92 -18.45 -21.79
CA PHE A 712 10.95 -17.20 -22.53
C PHE A 712 10.27 -17.31 -23.89
N VAL A 713 9.62 -16.23 -24.27
CA VAL A 713 9.16 -15.98 -25.64
C VAL A 713 10.03 -14.92 -26.28
N PHE A 714 10.22 -15.04 -27.59
CA PHE A 714 10.91 -14.02 -28.37
C PHE A 714 10.11 -13.62 -29.60
N THR A 715 10.41 -12.41 -30.10
CA THR A 715 10.08 -12.01 -31.46
C THR A 715 11.33 -11.73 -32.26
N ALA A 716 11.39 -12.18 -33.51
CA ALA A 716 12.49 -11.86 -34.42
C ALA A 716 12.03 -11.91 -35.87
N GLY A 717 12.17 -10.80 -36.59
CA GLY A 717 11.93 -10.75 -38.04
C GLY A 717 10.53 -11.22 -38.42
N GLY A 718 9.51 -10.77 -37.68
CA GLY A 718 8.11 -11.16 -37.92
C GLY A 718 7.74 -12.58 -37.46
N HIS A 719 8.59 -13.25 -36.68
CA HIS A 719 8.33 -14.56 -36.10
C HIS A 719 8.16 -14.48 -34.59
N PHE A 720 7.29 -15.34 -34.06
CA PHE A 720 7.18 -15.69 -32.64
C PHE A 720 7.97 -16.97 -32.37
N GLY A 721 8.55 -17.12 -31.18
CA GLY A 721 9.14 -18.38 -30.78
C GLY A 721 9.39 -18.49 -29.28
N TYR A 722 9.91 -19.67 -28.88
CA TYR A 722 10.24 -19.99 -27.50
C TYR A 722 11.75 -20.23 -27.33
N LEU A 723 12.30 -19.77 -26.20
CA LEU A 723 13.62 -20.15 -25.72
C LEU A 723 13.49 -21.02 -24.47
N ASN A 724 14.31 -22.07 -24.38
CA ASN A 724 14.46 -22.82 -23.14
C ASN A 724 15.35 -22.06 -22.12
N SER A 725 15.55 -22.62 -20.93
CA SER A 725 16.37 -22.03 -19.86
C SER A 725 17.85 -21.88 -20.23
N SER A 726 18.34 -22.62 -21.22
CA SER A 726 19.71 -22.48 -21.76
C SER A 726 19.82 -21.44 -22.90
N GLY A 727 18.72 -20.78 -23.26
CA GLY A 727 18.67 -19.80 -24.35
C GLY A 727 18.54 -20.40 -25.75
N GLN A 728 18.35 -21.72 -25.87
CA GLN A 728 18.17 -22.36 -27.17
C GLN A 728 16.75 -22.14 -27.70
N GLU A 729 16.63 -21.83 -28.98
CA GLU A 729 15.35 -21.78 -29.68
C GLU A 729 14.76 -23.17 -29.81
N VAL A 730 13.59 -23.40 -29.20
CA VAL A 730 12.91 -24.71 -29.21
C VAL A 730 11.64 -24.72 -30.07
N PHE A 731 11.14 -23.55 -30.47
CA PHE A 731 9.97 -23.42 -31.32
C PHE A 731 9.97 -22.07 -32.04
N ARG A 732 9.44 -22.04 -33.28
CA ARG A 732 9.27 -20.80 -34.06
C ARG A 732 8.06 -20.92 -35.00
N THR A 733 7.29 -19.84 -35.14
CA THR A 733 6.19 -19.69 -36.10
C THR A 733 6.04 -18.23 -36.55
N ALA A 734 5.26 -17.96 -37.58
CA ALA A 734 4.98 -16.60 -38.03
C ALA A 734 4.18 -15.83 -36.95
N LEU A 735 4.63 -14.64 -36.58
CA LEU A 735 3.86 -13.73 -35.72
C LEU A 735 2.70 -13.12 -36.50
N PHE A 736 2.86 -12.94 -37.81
CA PHE A 736 1.84 -12.40 -38.71
C PHE A 736 1.70 -13.27 -39.95
N THR A 737 0.48 -13.75 -40.23
CA THR A 737 0.17 -14.38 -41.53
C THR A 737 -0.30 -13.35 -42.55
N LYS A 738 -0.72 -12.17 -42.08
CA LYS A 738 -1.20 -11.04 -42.88
C LYS A 738 -0.56 -9.77 -42.36
N LYS A 739 -0.40 -8.76 -43.22
CA LYS A 739 0.07 -7.45 -42.77
C LYS A 739 -0.87 -6.91 -41.69
N PRO A 740 -0.37 -6.53 -40.50
CA PRO A 740 -1.23 -6.01 -39.43
C PRO A 740 -1.92 -4.71 -39.88
N ALA A 741 -3.20 -4.58 -39.56
CA ALA A 741 -3.94 -3.35 -39.78
C ALA A 741 -3.57 -2.35 -38.69
N VAL A 742 -2.87 -1.28 -39.06
CA VAL A 742 -2.44 -0.24 -38.13
C VAL A 742 -3.23 1.04 -38.37
N SER A 743 -3.88 1.53 -37.32
CA SER A 743 -4.57 2.81 -37.28
C SER A 743 -4.02 3.66 -36.12
N TYR A 744 -4.40 4.93 -36.06
CA TYR A 744 -3.96 5.85 -35.03
C TYR A 744 -5.15 6.48 -34.32
N ARG A 745 -5.04 6.62 -33.00
CA ARG A 745 -5.96 7.46 -32.23
C ARG A 745 -5.83 8.92 -32.67
N PRO A 746 -6.92 9.71 -32.61
CA PRO A 746 -6.86 11.13 -32.96
C PRO A 746 -5.88 11.89 -32.08
N LEU A 747 -4.95 12.64 -32.69
CA LEU A 747 -4.06 13.57 -31.99
C LEU A 747 -4.82 14.86 -31.66
N THR A 748 -5.83 14.74 -30.80
CA THR A 748 -6.67 15.87 -30.35
C THR A 748 -6.53 16.07 -28.85
N PRO A 749 -6.76 17.30 -28.35
CA PRO A 749 -6.66 17.58 -26.92
C PRO A 749 -7.54 16.69 -26.04
N GLN A 750 -8.69 16.24 -26.55
CA GLN A 750 -9.64 15.39 -25.84
C GLN A 750 -9.18 13.92 -25.81
N ALA A 751 -8.70 13.40 -26.94
CA ALA A 751 -8.37 11.98 -27.08
C ALA A 751 -6.92 11.62 -26.69
N PHE A 752 -6.00 12.58 -26.62
CA PHE A 752 -4.58 12.30 -26.39
C PHE A 752 -4.19 12.39 -24.90
N ALA A 753 -4.64 11.43 -24.10
CA ALA A 753 -4.40 11.40 -22.65
C ALA A 753 -2.90 11.38 -22.28
N ALA A 754 -2.10 10.55 -22.94
CA ALA A 754 -0.66 10.43 -22.67
C ALA A 754 0.10 11.76 -22.87
N TYR A 755 -0.32 12.60 -23.83
CA TYR A 755 0.24 13.94 -23.99
C TYR A 755 -0.05 14.82 -22.77
N ARG A 756 -1.29 14.82 -22.28
CA ARG A 756 -1.68 15.61 -21.10
C ARG A 756 -0.93 15.13 -19.85
N GLU A 757 -0.80 13.82 -19.68
CA GLU A 757 -0.06 13.25 -18.55
C GLU A 757 1.42 13.61 -18.62
N LEU A 758 2.07 13.44 -19.78
CA LEU A 758 3.46 13.82 -19.95
C LEU A 758 3.66 15.33 -19.77
N LEU A 759 2.76 16.18 -20.30
CA LEU A 759 2.84 17.63 -20.13
C LEU A 759 2.58 18.05 -18.67
N ARG A 760 1.77 17.30 -17.92
CA ARG A 760 1.53 17.55 -16.49
C ARG A 760 2.74 17.15 -15.64
N ASN A 761 3.35 16.01 -15.96
CA ASN A 761 4.38 15.41 -15.13
C ASN A 761 5.78 15.92 -15.50
N ASN A 762 6.03 16.15 -16.79
CA ASN A 762 7.30 16.59 -17.34
C ASN A 762 7.09 17.59 -18.51
N PRO A 763 6.64 18.83 -18.24
CA PRO A 763 6.45 19.87 -19.24
C PRO A 763 7.61 20.10 -20.23
N LEU A 764 8.87 20.05 -19.79
CA LEU A 764 10.03 20.36 -20.65
C LEU A 764 10.26 19.33 -21.78
N GLU A 765 9.61 18.16 -21.73
CA GLU A 765 9.60 17.18 -22.82
C GLU A 765 8.77 17.66 -24.02
N LEU A 766 7.79 18.55 -23.79
CA LEU A 766 6.77 18.91 -24.78
C LEU A 766 6.62 20.43 -25.00
N ALA A 767 7.15 21.24 -24.08
CA ALA A 767 7.06 22.69 -24.09
C ALA A 767 8.44 23.34 -23.92
N ASP A 768 8.65 24.43 -24.65
CA ASP A 768 9.80 25.32 -24.55
C ASP A 768 9.37 26.62 -23.88
N PHE A 769 9.97 26.92 -22.74
CA PHE A 769 9.70 28.11 -21.92
C PHE A 769 10.68 29.27 -22.21
N GLY A 770 11.52 29.16 -23.25
CA GLY A 770 12.43 30.22 -23.70
C GLY A 770 13.72 30.35 -22.88
N LYS A 771 13.98 29.43 -21.96
CA LYS A 771 15.17 29.34 -21.11
C LYS A 771 15.65 27.89 -21.04
N PRO A 772 16.96 27.64 -20.79
CA PRO A 772 17.53 26.30 -20.73
C PRO A 772 17.21 25.60 -19.39
N TYR A 773 15.93 25.51 -19.05
CA TYR A 773 15.45 24.81 -17.87
C TYR A 773 15.69 23.30 -17.99
N ARG A 774 15.79 22.62 -16.84
CA ARG A 774 16.02 21.17 -16.76
C ARG A 774 15.21 20.51 -15.66
N TRP A 775 14.97 19.20 -15.79
CA TRP A 775 14.40 18.35 -14.73
C TRP A 775 15.47 17.85 -13.77
N PRO A 776 15.09 17.54 -12.51
CA PRO A 776 16.02 17.02 -11.54
C PRO A 776 16.32 15.56 -11.84
N GLU A 777 17.58 15.18 -11.65
CA GLU A 777 17.97 13.78 -11.50
C GLU A 777 17.61 13.31 -10.09
N ALA A 778 17.55 11.99 -9.87
CA ALA A 778 16.96 11.33 -8.70
C ALA A 778 17.37 11.87 -7.31
N ASP A 779 18.53 12.55 -7.20
CA ASP A 779 19.14 12.96 -5.93
C ASP A 779 19.51 14.46 -5.88
N ASN A 780 18.87 15.31 -6.70
CA ASN A 780 19.30 16.71 -6.82
C ASN A 780 18.19 17.73 -7.12
N SER A 781 17.01 17.47 -6.56
CA SER A 781 15.79 18.24 -6.87
C SER A 781 15.88 19.71 -6.43
N GLU A 782 16.40 19.96 -5.23
CA GLU A 782 16.51 21.31 -4.66
C GLU A 782 17.41 22.22 -5.50
N ARG A 783 18.60 21.75 -5.88
CA ARG A 783 19.55 22.54 -6.68
C ARG A 783 18.98 22.88 -8.05
N VAL A 784 18.31 21.92 -8.70
CA VAL A 784 17.69 22.14 -10.00
C VAL A 784 16.52 23.12 -9.87
N PHE A 785 15.75 23.04 -8.79
CA PHE A 785 14.73 24.02 -8.47
C PHE A 785 15.30 25.44 -8.36
N PHE A 786 16.33 25.65 -7.54
CA PHE A 786 16.96 26.98 -7.40
C PHE A 786 17.67 27.45 -8.67
N ALA A 787 18.31 26.56 -9.44
CA ALA A 787 18.92 26.93 -10.73
C ALA A 787 17.86 27.37 -11.75
N ASN A 788 16.71 26.69 -11.81
CA ASN A 788 15.59 27.11 -12.65
C ASN A 788 15.00 28.44 -12.15
N LEU A 789 14.91 28.67 -10.84
CA LEU A 789 14.51 29.98 -10.31
C LEU A 789 15.51 31.09 -10.66
N ALA A 790 16.81 30.82 -10.60
CA ALA A 790 17.84 31.78 -11.01
C ALA A 790 17.64 32.20 -12.47
N LEU A 791 17.41 31.23 -13.37
CA LEU A 791 17.10 31.49 -14.78
C LEU A 791 15.80 32.30 -14.96
N TYR A 792 14.77 32.01 -14.15
CA TYR A 792 13.49 32.73 -14.17
C TYR A 792 13.65 34.19 -13.77
N PHE A 793 14.41 34.47 -12.70
CA PHE A 793 14.68 35.82 -12.21
C PHE A 793 15.83 36.53 -12.95
N ASN A 794 16.42 35.92 -13.99
CA ASN A 794 17.57 36.42 -14.72
C ASN A 794 18.80 36.71 -13.84
N LEU A 795 19.03 35.87 -12.83
CA LEU A 795 20.25 35.89 -12.03
C LEU A 795 21.42 35.24 -12.80
N PRO A 796 22.69 35.48 -12.40
CA PRO A 796 23.85 34.80 -12.98
C PRO A 796 23.66 33.27 -13.05
N VAL A 797 24.16 32.63 -14.12
CA VAL A 797 23.92 31.20 -14.42
C VAL A 797 24.41 30.26 -13.30
N ASN A 798 25.35 30.73 -12.46
CA ASN A 798 25.91 29.97 -11.34
C ASN A 798 25.34 30.39 -9.97
N SER A 799 24.28 31.19 -9.92
CA SER A 799 23.63 31.57 -8.66
C SER A 799 23.10 30.33 -7.95
N GLY A 800 23.56 30.11 -6.72
CA GLY A 800 23.12 29.04 -5.85
C GLY A 800 21.88 29.42 -5.06
N LYS A 801 21.48 28.50 -4.15
CA LYS A 801 20.34 28.67 -3.25
C LYS A 801 20.41 29.99 -2.47
N ARG A 802 21.58 30.35 -1.96
CA ARG A 802 21.78 31.56 -1.14
C ARG A 802 21.52 32.83 -1.94
N GLU A 803 22.08 32.96 -3.13
CA GLU A 803 21.88 34.14 -4.00
C GLU A 803 20.43 34.27 -4.44
N VAL A 804 19.77 33.14 -4.75
CA VAL A 804 18.35 33.14 -5.12
C VAL A 804 17.49 33.58 -3.93
N LEU A 805 17.70 33.01 -2.74
CA LEU A 805 16.95 33.40 -1.54
C LEU A 805 17.15 34.88 -1.20
N GLN A 806 18.38 35.39 -1.27
CA GLN A 806 18.65 36.82 -1.07
C GLN A 806 17.91 37.69 -2.09
N ALA A 807 17.86 37.28 -3.36
CA ALA A 807 17.09 37.98 -4.37
C ALA A 807 15.57 37.96 -4.10
N LEU A 808 15.03 36.85 -3.57
CA LEU A 808 13.61 36.74 -3.19
C LEU A 808 13.29 37.63 -1.98
N ILE A 809 14.15 37.67 -0.97
CA ILE A 809 14.03 38.51 0.23
C ILE A 809 14.13 39.99 -0.15
N ALA A 810 15.12 40.37 -0.96
CA ALA A 810 15.30 41.74 -1.43
C ALA A 810 14.10 42.24 -2.25
N LYS A 811 13.37 41.34 -2.93
CA LYS A 811 12.12 41.64 -3.64
C LYS A 811 10.87 41.57 -2.75
N GLY A 812 11.02 41.26 -1.46
CA GLY A 812 9.91 41.13 -0.51
C GLY A 812 8.98 39.94 -0.79
N ILE A 813 9.42 38.94 -1.57
CA ILE A 813 8.61 37.78 -1.96
C ILE A 813 8.48 36.80 -0.79
N ILE A 814 9.58 36.58 -0.06
CA ILE A 814 9.62 35.75 1.15
C ILE A 814 10.18 36.58 2.31
N LYS A 815 9.90 36.16 3.54
CA LYS A 815 10.40 36.85 4.75
C LYS A 815 11.89 36.60 4.95
N ASP A 816 12.60 37.55 5.57
CA ASP A 816 13.95 37.28 6.04
C ASP A 816 13.90 36.35 7.25
N ASP A 817 14.70 35.30 7.23
CA ASP A 817 14.82 34.32 8.32
C ASP A 817 16.26 33.76 8.32
N PRO A 818 17.10 34.16 9.28
CA PRO A 818 18.48 33.73 9.36
C PRO A 818 18.65 32.25 9.75
N ARG A 819 17.59 31.57 10.23
CA ARG A 819 17.59 30.15 10.59
C ARG A 819 17.05 29.25 9.47
N ARG A 820 16.72 29.80 8.30
CA ARG A 820 16.08 29.06 7.20
C ARG A 820 17.03 28.01 6.58
N ALA A 821 16.81 26.75 6.93
CA ALA A 821 17.49 25.61 6.31
C ALA A 821 16.87 25.16 4.97
N VAL A 822 15.55 25.23 4.81
CA VAL A 822 14.79 24.84 3.58
C VAL A 822 13.66 25.84 3.29
N LEU A 823 13.15 25.90 2.05
CA LEU A 823 11.93 26.65 1.76
C LEU A 823 10.74 25.99 2.45
N SER A 824 9.97 26.74 3.22
CA SER A 824 8.71 26.26 3.80
C SER A 824 7.58 26.26 2.77
N ASP A 825 6.48 25.57 3.06
CA ASP A 825 5.26 25.61 2.23
C ASP A 825 4.73 27.04 2.07
N ASP A 826 4.79 27.84 3.14
CA ASP A 826 4.37 29.24 3.09
C ASP A 826 5.30 30.10 2.21
N ASP A 827 6.61 29.86 2.25
CA ASP A 827 7.57 30.54 1.36
C ASP A 827 7.31 30.15 -0.11
N PHE A 828 7.03 28.88 -0.38
CA PHE A 828 6.69 28.41 -1.72
C PHE A 828 5.37 28.99 -2.22
N PHE A 829 4.34 29.05 -1.37
CA PHE A 829 3.06 29.68 -1.73
C PHE A 829 3.24 31.16 -2.02
N ALA A 830 4.07 31.87 -1.25
CA ALA A 830 4.38 33.27 -1.50
C ALA A 830 5.14 33.47 -2.82
N LEU A 831 6.09 32.58 -3.14
CA LEU A 831 6.78 32.55 -4.42
C LEU A 831 5.81 32.30 -5.59
N MET A 832 4.93 31.28 -5.48
CA MET A 832 3.92 30.99 -6.50
C MET A 832 2.93 32.14 -6.66
N TYR A 833 2.55 32.79 -5.57
CA TYR A 833 1.68 33.97 -5.62
C TYR A 833 2.33 35.10 -6.42
N TYR A 834 3.64 35.33 -6.24
CA TYR A 834 4.39 36.28 -7.04
C TYR A 834 4.48 35.87 -8.52
N VAL A 835 4.78 34.60 -8.81
CA VAL A 835 4.83 34.06 -10.19
C VAL A 835 3.48 34.24 -10.90
N VAL A 836 2.37 34.07 -10.20
CA VAL A 836 1.02 34.19 -10.77
C VAL A 836 0.57 35.64 -10.93
N ASN A 837 0.82 36.49 -9.93
CA ASN A 837 0.21 37.82 -9.86
C ASN A 837 1.18 38.97 -10.18
N GLY A 838 2.48 38.71 -10.29
CA GLY A 838 3.52 39.73 -10.47
C GLY A 838 3.72 40.66 -9.27
N LYS A 839 3.09 40.37 -8.13
CA LYS A 839 3.15 41.17 -6.88
C LYS A 839 3.29 40.27 -5.66
N THR A 840 3.83 40.82 -4.57
CA THR A 840 4.08 40.07 -3.33
C THR A 840 2.78 39.76 -2.58
N SER A 841 2.79 38.72 -1.74
CA SER A 841 1.66 38.29 -0.91
C SER A 841 1.55 39.04 0.43
N GLN A 842 2.31 40.12 0.62
CA GLN A 842 2.40 40.85 1.90
C GLN A 842 1.06 41.43 2.39
N SER A 843 0.10 41.65 1.49
CA SER A 843 -1.26 42.11 1.84
C SER A 843 -2.22 40.99 2.26
N LEU A 844 -1.78 39.73 2.24
CA LEU A 844 -2.56 38.56 2.65
C LEU A 844 -2.10 38.05 4.02
N THR A 845 -3.06 37.59 4.82
CA THR A 845 -2.76 36.76 6.00
C THR A 845 -2.25 35.38 5.57
N GLN A 846 -1.56 34.66 6.47
CA GLN A 846 -1.09 33.30 6.18
C GLN A 846 -2.24 32.36 5.77
N GLN A 847 -3.39 32.45 6.44
CA GLN A 847 -4.57 31.65 6.08
C GLN A 847 -5.07 31.99 4.67
N GLN A 848 -5.18 33.28 4.32
CA GLN A 848 -5.62 33.69 2.98
C GLN A 848 -4.65 33.23 1.87
N LEU A 849 -3.35 33.23 2.14
CA LEU A 849 -2.34 32.71 1.20
C LEU A 849 -2.47 31.20 1.03
N ARG A 850 -2.72 30.45 2.11
CA ARG A 850 -2.98 29.01 2.07
C ARG A 850 -4.27 28.67 1.34
N ASP A 851 -5.37 29.37 1.63
CA ASP A 851 -6.65 29.18 0.92
C ASP A 851 -6.51 29.47 -0.59
N TRP A 852 -5.68 30.45 -0.96
CA TRP A 852 -5.35 30.74 -2.35
C TRP A 852 -4.55 29.59 -3.00
N ALA A 853 -3.57 29.05 -2.29
CA ALA A 853 -2.75 27.94 -2.75
C ALA A 853 -3.57 26.65 -2.91
N GLU A 854 -4.48 26.38 -1.96
CA GLU A 854 -5.36 25.21 -1.95
C GLU A 854 -6.32 25.23 -3.15
N LYS A 855 -6.95 26.37 -3.44
CA LYS A 855 -7.81 26.55 -4.63
C LYS A 855 -7.11 26.30 -5.95
N ARG A 856 -5.77 26.35 -5.98
CA ARG A 856 -4.93 26.05 -7.16
C ARG A 856 -4.34 24.64 -7.16
N GLY A 857 -4.62 23.84 -6.13
CA GLY A 857 -4.04 22.51 -5.96
C GLY A 857 -2.55 22.52 -5.62
N LEU A 858 -2.04 23.63 -5.05
CA LEU A 858 -0.66 23.74 -4.60
C LEU A 858 -0.46 23.16 -3.19
N VAL A 859 -1.54 23.10 -2.39
CA VAL A 859 -1.55 22.39 -1.10
C VAL A 859 -1.82 20.92 -1.37
N ARG A 860 -0.95 20.02 -0.87
CA ARG A 860 -1.12 18.57 -0.96
C ARG A 860 -1.32 17.96 0.42
N GLU A 861 -2.29 17.05 0.54
CA GLU A 861 -2.47 16.26 1.76
C GLU A 861 -1.28 15.32 1.95
N ARG A 862 -0.43 15.60 2.94
CA ARG A 862 0.66 14.71 3.34
C ARG A 862 0.11 13.69 4.34
N TRP A 863 -0.25 12.51 3.85
CA TRP A 863 -0.68 11.40 4.71
C TRP A 863 0.51 10.85 5.50
N ILE A 864 0.49 11.07 6.82
CA ILE A 864 1.45 10.47 7.77
C ILE A 864 1.02 9.01 8.01
N LYS A 865 1.47 8.11 7.14
CA LYS A 865 1.63 6.67 7.47
C LYS A 865 2.89 6.13 6.80
N GLY A 866 3.95 6.01 7.59
CA GLY A 866 5.01 5.02 7.38
C GLY A 866 5.96 5.20 6.20
N VAL A 867 5.97 6.35 5.50
CA VAL A 867 7.01 6.68 4.52
C VAL A 867 7.56 8.06 4.87
N GLU A 868 8.78 8.13 5.41
CA GLU A 868 9.55 9.38 5.47
C GLU A 868 9.65 9.93 4.04
N GLN A 869 8.82 10.91 3.69
CA GLN A 869 8.96 11.64 2.44
C GLN A 869 10.25 12.46 2.52
N SER A 870 11.24 12.12 1.71
CA SER A 870 12.51 12.83 1.69
C SER A 870 12.35 14.28 1.21
N ILE A 871 13.20 15.18 1.69
CA ILE A 871 13.35 16.57 1.21
C ILE A 871 13.47 16.63 -0.34
N ASP A 872 14.04 15.60 -0.98
CA ASP A 872 14.11 15.52 -2.44
C ASP A 872 12.75 15.32 -3.16
N SER A 873 11.80 14.66 -2.52
CA SER A 873 10.44 14.54 -3.09
C SER A 873 9.75 15.90 -3.08
N TYR A 874 10.02 16.72 -2.07
CA TYR A 874 9.44 18.04 -1.86
C TYR A 874 9.78 19.02 -2.99
N TYR A 875 11.06 19.17 -3.32
CA TYR A 875 11.47 20.10 -4.39
C TYR A 875 11.13 19.59 -5.79
N THR A 876 11.02 18.28 -5.98
CA THR A 876 10.50 17.71 -7.23
C THR A 876 9.04 18.13 -7.44
N GLU A 877 8.22 18.06 -6.40
CA GLU A 877 6.82 18.52 -6.43
C GLU A 877 6.71 20.04 -6.64
N TYR A 878 7.59 20.81 -6.00
CA TYR A 878 7.66 22.26 -6.17
C TYR A 878 8.02 22.64 -7.59
N LEU A 879 9.00 21.96 -8.18
CA LEU A 879 9.40 22.20 -9.55
C LEU A 879 8.28 21.83 -10.54
N GLN A 880 7.60 20.71 -10.32
CA GLN A 880 6.44 20.33 -11.12
C GLN A 880 5.36 21.43 -11.05
N SER A 881 5.01 21.86 -9.83
CA SER A 881 4.00 22.90 -9.61
C SER A 881 4.42 24.25 -10.21
N PHE A 882 5.70 24.60 -10.10
CA PHE A 882 6.27 25.81 -10.73
C PHE A 882 6.09 25.79 -12.25
N PHE A 883 6.45 24.72 -12.94
CA PHE A 883 6.27 24.65 -14.40
C PHE A 883 4.80 24.56 -14.81
N GLN A 884 3.92 23.94 -14.01
CA GLN A 884 2.48 23.98 -14.25
C GLN A 884 1.94 25.41 -14.16
N GLU A 885 2.36 26.18 -13.14
CA GLU A 885 1.96 27.58 -13.02
C GLU A 885 2.56 28.43 -14.14
N LEU A 886 3.83 28.23 -14.53
CA LEU A 886 4.39 28.92 -15.70
C LEU A 886 3.63 28.61 -16.98
N LEU A 887 3.24 27.36 -17.21
CA LEU A 887 2.46 26.96 -18.37
C LEU A 887 1.12 27.69 -18.44
N ARG A 888 0.49 27.93 -17.27
CA ARG A 888 -0.77 28.66 -17.12
C ARG A 888 -0.60 30.18 -17.23
N THR A 889 0.36 30.77 -16.52
CA THR A 889 0.49 32.22 -16.33
C THR A 889 1.28 32.88 -17.46
N GLN A 890 2.21 32.16 -18.07
CA GLN A 890 3.04 32.65 -19.18
C GLN A 890 2.68 31.98 -20.51
N ALA A 891 1.42 31.56 -20.69
CA ALA A 891 0.97 30.79 -21.85
C ALA A 891 1.39 31.39 -23.21
N ALA A 892 1.44 32.72 -23.34
CA ALA A 892 1.88 33.41 -24.55
C ALA A 892 3.38 33.28 -24.87
N ALA A 893 4.24 33.06 -23.85
CA ALA A 893 5.68 32.91 -24.00
C ALA A 893 6.11 31.45 -24.24
N VAL A 894 5.27 30.48 -23.85
CA VAL A 894 5.56 29.04 -23.99
C VAL A 894 5.25 28.55 -25.40
N LYS A 895 6.22 27.92 -26.05
CA LYS A 895 6.08 27.35 -27.40
C LYS A 895 6.05 25.81 -27.35
N PRO A 896 5.38 25.14 -28.29
CA PRO A 896 5.45 23.69 -28.38
C PRO A 896 6.87 23.27 -28.79
N LYS A 897 7.41 22.25 -28.12
CA LYS A 897 8.72 21.70 -28.47
C LYS A 897 8.58 20.76 -29.68
N PRO A 898 9.26 21.04 -30.80
CA PRO A 898 9.24 20.14 -31.95
C PRO A 898 9.97 18.85 -31.61
N LEU A 899 9.41 17.72 -32.03
CA LEU A 899 10.04 16.41 -31.88
C LEU A 899 10.80 16.03 -33.15
N SER A 900 11.93 15.35 -32.98
CA SER A 900 12.67 14.72 -34.06
C SER A 900 12.80 13.23 -33.78
N PHE A 901 12.52 12.39 -34.78
CA PHE A 901 12.62 10.94 -34.63
C PHE A 901 14.01 10.49 -34.17
N ALA A 902 15.07 11.16 -34.63
CA ALA A 902 16.45 10.83 -34.27
C ALA A 902 16.79 11.09 -32.80
N THR A 903 16.02 11.95 -32.11
CA THR A 903 16.32 12.42 -30.75
C THR A 903 15.13 12.24 -29.80
N LEU A 904 14.19 11.35 -30.12
CA LEU A 904 13.04 11.08 -29.25
C LEU A 904 13.52 10.51 -27.91
N SER A 905 13.15 11.16 -26.81
CA SER A 905 13.30 10.59 -25.47
C SER A 905 12.41 9.35 -25.31
N GLU A 906 12.70 8.49 -24.34
CA GLU A 906 11.89 7.29 -24.07
C GLU A 906 10.44 7.65 -23.73
N ALA A 907 10.25 8.70 -22.92
CA ALA A 907 8.92 9.22 -22.58
C ALA A 907 8.15 9.71 -23.81
N GLN A 908 8.80 10.41 -24.74
CA GLN A 908 8.19 10.84 -26.00
C GLN A 908 7.86 9.63 -26.91
N GLN A 909 8.72 8.61 -26.96
CA GLN A 909 8.41 7.39 -27.70
C GLN A 909 7.20 6.67 -27.13
N GLN A 910 7.12 6.51 -25.81
CA GLN A 910 5.99 5.88 -25.14
C GLN A 910 4.69 6.66 -25.39
N MET A 911 4.73 7.99 -25.25
CA MET A 911 3.60 8.86 -25.56
C MET A 911 3.09 8.64 -26.99
N LEU A 912 3.98 8.62 -28.00
CA LEU A 912 3.56 8.41 -29.39
C LEU A 912 3.09 6.97 -29.65
N ARG A 913 3.70 5.95 -29.02
CA ARG A 913 3.27 4.55 -29.15
C ARG A 913 1.86 4.33 -28.65
N SER A 914 1.43 5.04 -27.60
CA SER A 914 0.06 4.95 -27.06
C SER A 914 -1.04 5.33 -28.08
N LEU A 915 -0.69 6.02 -29.17
CA LEU A 915 -1.62 6.35 -30.25
C LEU A 915 -1.80 5.22 -31.25
N ILE A 916 -0.89 4.25 -31.28
CA ILE A 916 -0.90 3.16 -32.26
C ILE A 916 -1.97 2.13 -31.84
N VAL A 917 -2.83 1.77 -32.79
CA VAL A 917 -3.83 0.71 -32.64
C VAL A 917 -3.57 -0.34 -33.71
N VAL A 918 -3.34 -1.58 -33.30
CA VAL A 918 -2.97 -2.71 -34.15
C VAL A 918 -4.06 -3.76 -34.10
N ASN A 919 -4.67 -4.07 -35.24
CA ASN A 919 -5.80 -5.01 -35.35
C ASN A 919 -6.92 -4.70 -34.33
N GLY A 920 -7.17 -3.42 -34.06
CA GLY A 920 -8.18 -2.95 -33.10
C GLY A 920 -7.75 -2.98 -31.62
N ARG A 921 -6.51 -3.41 -31.30
CA ARG A 921 -5.95 -3.38 -29.94
C ARG A 921 -4.98 -2.21 -29.78
N GLU A 922 -4.99 -1.57 -28.62
CA GLU A 922 -4.02 -0.52 -28.30
C GLU A 922 -2.60 -1.08 -28.21
N TYR A 923 -1.59 -0.28 -28.55
CA TYR A 923 -0.18 -0.73 -28.53
C TYR A 923 0.25 -1.29 -27.17
N ASP A 924 -0.17 -0.63 -26.08
CA ASP A 924 0.21 -1.03 -24.72
C ASP A 924 -0.55 -2.28 -24.23
N GLN A 925 -1.60 -2.70 -24.96
CA GLN A 925 -2.35 -3.94 -24.72
C GLN A 925 -1.81 -5.11 -25.57
N LEU A 926 -0.78 -4.88 -26.40
CA LEU A 926 -0.23 -5.95 -27.22
C LEU A 926 0.59 -6.92 -26.35
N PRO A 927 0.33 -8.23 -26.44
CA PRO A 927 1.10 -9.22 -25.68
C PRO A 927 2.58 -9.23 -26.10
N LEU A 928 2.84 -8.93 -27.37
CA LEU A 928 4.16 -8.83 -27.97
C LEU A 928 4.25 -7.59 -28.87
N PRO A 929 5.41 -6.90 -28.88
CA PRO A 929 5.57 -5.68 -29.67
C PRO A 929 5.49 -5.98 -31.18
N LEU A 930 5.17 -4.95 -31.96
CA LEU A 930 5.37 -4.97 -33.41
C LEU A 930 6.87 -5.12 -33.76
N PRO A 931 7.20 -5.64 -34.96
CA PRO A 931 8.57 -5.65 -35.45
C PRO A 931 9.16 -4.23 -35.43
N GLN A 932 10.45 -4.09 -35.08
CA GLN A 932 11.07 -2.79 -34.83
C GLN A 932 10.99 -1.88 -36.05
N ALA A 933 11.09 -2.45 -37.25
CA ALA A 933 10.95 -1.72 -38.52
C ALA A 933 9.57 -1.09 -38.70
N GLU A 934 8.49 -1.79 -38.32
CA GLU A 934 7.12 -1.27 -38.39
C GLU A 934 6.92 -0.17 -37.32
N VAL A 935 7.39 -0.40 -36.08
CA VAL A 935 7.33 0.62 -35.02
C VAL A 935 8.03 1.90 -35.45
N LYS A 936 9.24 1.80 -36.01
CA LYS A 936 10.01 2.94 -36.53
C LYS A 936 9.22 3.72 -37.59
N ARG A 937 8.67 3.02 -38.59
CA ARG A 937 7.86 3.62 -39.66
C ARG A 937 6.67 4.40 -39.10
N HIS A 938 5.95 3.82 -38.14
CA HIS A 938 4.78 4.43 -37.53
C HIS A 938 5.15 5.62 -36.64
N LEU A 939 6.24 5.53 -35.87
CA LEU A 939 6.74 6.64 -35.06
C LEU A 939 7.21 7.83 -35.91
N GLU A 940 7.93 7.60 -37.02
CA GLU A 940 8.33 8.67 -37.93
C GLU A 940 7.11 9.42 -38.50
N GLN A 941 6.03 8.69 -38.83
CA GLN A 941 4.78 9.30 -39.26
C GLN A 941 4.12 10.10 -38.13
N LEU A 942 4.04 9.54 -36.92
CA LEU A 942 3.44 10.18 -35.76
C LEU A 942 4.20 11.42 -35.31
N VAL A 943 5.53 11.46 -35.42
CA VAL A 943 6.33 12.67 -35.16
C VAL A 943 5.91 13.81 -36.10
N ARG A 944 5.75 13.54 -37.40
CA ARG A 944 5.29 14.55 -38.37
C ARG A 944 3.88 15.05 -38.03
N GLN A 945 2.98 14.15 -37.65
CA GLN A 945 1.61 14.50 -37.27
C GLN A 945 1.57 15.29 -35.95
N TYR A 946 2.34 14.87 -34.95
CA TYR A 946 2.50 15.56 -33.67
C TYR A 946 2.99 16.98 -33.91
N ASN A 947 4.08 17.19 -34.65
CA ASN A 947 4.64 18.53 -34.87
C ASN A 947 3.63 19.49 -35.53
N LYS A 948 2.73 18.97 -36.38
CA LYS A 948 1.65 19.76 -36.98
C LYS A 948 0.56 20.13 -35.97
N GLN A 949 0.26 19.26 -35.01
CA GLN A 949 -0.80 19.43 -34.01
C GLN A 949 -0.33 20.04 -32.69
N ALA A 950 0.98 20.05 -32.43
CA ALA A 950 1.57 20.48 -31.16
C ALA A 950 1.15 21.90 -30.71
N PRO A 951 1.02 22.91 -31.60
CA PRO A 951 0.50 24.22 -31.21
C PRO A 951 -0.95 24.16 -30.68
N LEU A 952 -1.81 23.34 -31.30
CA LEU A 952 -3.21 23.18 -30.89
C LEU A 952 -3.32 22.39 -29.57
N LEU A 953 -2.53 21.33 -29.43
CA LEU A 953 -2.46 20.53 -28.20
C LEU A 953 -2.00 21.37 -27.01
N LEU A 954 -0.94 22.17 -27.19
CA LEU A 954 -0.43 23.05 -26.15
C LEU A 954 -1.44 24.14 -25.79
N LYS A 955 -2.04 24.81 -26.79
CA LYS A 955 -3.05 25.84 -26.58
C LYS A 955 -4.26 25.31 -25.80
N ALA A 956 -4.70 24.09 -26.10
CA ALA A 956 -5.81 23.47 -25.39
C ALA A 956 -5.44 23.10 -23.94
N ALA A 957 -4.22 22.62 -23.71
CA ALA A 957 -3.72 22.36 -22.35
C ALA A 957 -3.62 23.64 -21.52
N GLN A 958 -3.19 24.75 -22.12
CA GLN A 958 -3.15 26.08 -21.47
C GLN A 958 -4.54 26.64 -21.15
N ALA A 959 -5.57 26.23 -21.88
CA ALA A 959 -6.95 26.68 -21.69
C ALA A 959 -7.73 25.83 -20.65
N ALA A 960 -7.27 24.62 -20.35
CA ALA A 960 -7.87 23.76 -19.33
C ALA A 960 -7.50 24.32 -17.93
N ARG A 961 -8.51 24.84 -17.22
CA ARG A 961 -8.35 25.41 -15.86
C ARG A 961 -8.17 24.32 -14.82
#